data_AF-A0AAW6H8L4-F1
#
_entry.id   AF-A0AAW6H8L4-F1
#
_cell.length_a   1.000
_cell.length_b   1.000
_cell.length_c   1.000
_cell.angle_alpha   90.00
_cell.angle_beta   90.00
_cell.angle_gamma   90.00
#
_symmetry.space_group_name_H-M   'P 1'
#
loop_
_entity.id
_entity.type
_entity.pdbx_description
1 polymer ?
#
loop_
_entity_poly.entity_id
_entity_poly.type
_entity_poly.pdbx_seq_one_letter_code
_entity_poly.pdbx_strand_id
1 'polypeptide(L)'
;TLVGMTSFEVIHEDILKDIVPLYDFLYGYLHSNYADKLEIYAGAFKKWAENIIANGVPHNNWNLMQARYVMDIGMILEDNRCYADGKGREYYIDYVLNRSSIRQWSLKKLADYGYDSNTGIWAECPGYSGVVLNDYANFTNLFDRNLGYDLTLDLPVIPKAVAATPQYLFPNRMMCGFGDTHPGYLNTSPIIRMIENAQVNGKKEQEDYFTALLKCLKPDMGEANGKRNARVSINSFFDDKPLVLNPDIKAGKIEDYVSPLFYAPNVSWLVQRNGMHPRHSLMVSLNGSEGNHMHANGISMELYGKGYVLGPDAGIGLYLYSGLDYLEYYSQFPSHNTVCVDGISSYPVMKSNHAFRVNSCFPAPVSKKGEFYPITYSEVYFREPESCADQTRLTSIVTTGPETGYYVDIFRSRKVQGGDKMHDYFYHNLGQTLSLTGTDGTDLGLQPTEELSFAGAHLYAYSYIYNKKAVQTAKDVKASFTIDMKDGDDISMNLWMKGEKDRKVFTALSPMTEGYSRTPGMPYNIKEQPTLTFVARQSGEAWSRPFVAIYEPSSVNEPGQIESVTFPEVECKDKGSHVAVCVEQRNGRKDCILSSDNASHLCGMGDMKAKAVYALCGNKAGKETTLFLGNGTLLQTPRVTIKSEKPANVLLEHQLDGWYYEASADCTITIKGQTYKAKATKGLEYLGR
;
A
#
# COMPACT_ATOMS: atom_id res chain seq x y z
N THR A 1 16.38 23.82 17.73
CA THR A 1 17.51 22.88 17.85
C THR A 1 17.01 21.65 18.56
N LEU A 2 17.31 20.44 18.08
CA LEU A 2 16.82 19.17 18.64
C LEU A 2 17.73 18.62 19.75
N VAL A 3 18.52 19.48 20.41
CA VAL A 3 19.60 19.06 21.30
C VAL A 3 19.05 18.40 22.56
N GLY A 4 19.49 17.19 22.81
CA GLY A 4 19.31 16.47 24.07
C GLY A 4 20.48 16.74 25.03
N MET A 5 20.53 16.00 26.13
CA MET A 5 21.59 16.18 27.13
C MET A 5 22.88 15.43 26.74
N THR A 6 22.78 14.34 25.98
CA THR A 6 23.92 13.55 25.49
C THR A 6 23.99 13.44 23.97
N SER A 7 23.00 14.00 23.25
CA SER A 7 22.86 13.87 21.80
C SER A 7 22.43 15.18 21.12
N PHE A 8 22.65 15.29 19.80
CA PHE A 8 22.19 16.44 19.01
C PHE A 8 20.74 16.31 18.52
N GLU A 9 20.12 15.15 18.73
CA GLU A 9 18.70 14.87 18.46
C GLU A 9 18.10 14.11 19.65
N VAL A 10 17.09 14.68 20.31
CA VAL A 10 16.48 14.10 21.53
C VAL A 10 15.96 12.66 21.38
N ILE A 11 15.78 12.18 20.15
CA ILE A 11 15.38 10.81 19.84
C ILE A 11 16.52 9.79 20.04
N HIS A 12 17.76 10.27 20.11
CA HIS A 12 19.00 9.51 20.30
C HIS A 12 19.55 9.60 21.73
N GLU A 13 18.71 9.91 22.72
CA GLU A 13 19.05 9.75 24.15
C GLU A 13 19.04 8.26 24.57
N ASP A 14 19.63 7.40 23.73
CA ASP A 14 19.62 5.94 23.86
C ASP A 14 20.25 5.47 25.18
N ILE A 15 21.15 6.26 25.77
CA ILE A 15 21.77 5.98 27.07
C ILE A 15 20.73 5.78 28.18
N LEU A 16 19.56 6.41 28.08
CA LEU A 16 18.46 6.25 29.04
C LEU A 16 17.97 4.81 29.13
N LYS A 17 18.12 4.01 28.06
CA LYS A 17 17.78 2.58 28.06
C LYS A 17 18.62 1.76 29.04
N ASP A 18 19.81 2.24 29.39
CA ASP A 18 20.72 1.57 30.32
C ASP A 18 20.68 2.21 31.71
N ILE A 19 20.68 3.54 31.79
CA ILE A 19 20.82 4.24 33.08
C ILE A 19 19.53 4.25 33.90
N VAL A 20 18.36 4.20 33.27
CA VAL A 20 17.07 4.14 33.99
C VAL A 20 16.93 2.79 34.72
N PRO A 21 17.07 1.61 34.07
CA PRO A 21 17.04 0.33 34.77
C PRO A 21 18.13 0.19 35.82
N LEU A 22 19.34 0.70 35.55
CA LEU A 22 20.44 0.67 36.50
C LEU A 22 20.12 1.44 37.78
N TYR A 23 19.54 2.63 37.65
CA TYR A 23 19.14 3.43 38.80
C TYR A 23 18.06 2.74 39.63
N ASP A 24 17.04 2.18 38.98
CA ASP A 24 15.95 1.44 39.64
C ASP A 24 16.50 0.25 40.44
N PHE A 25 17.35 -0.57 39.83
CA PHE A 25 17.94 -1.75 40.48
C PHE A 25 18.85 -1.39 41.66
N LEU A 26 19.57 -0.28 41.56
CA LEU A 26 20.44 0.19 42.64
C LEU A 26 19.70 1.06 43.66
N TYR A 27 18.43 1.40 43.45
CA TYR A 27 17.73 2.42 44.23
C TYR A 27 17.76 2.12 45.72
N GLY A 28 17.43 0.90 46.14
CA GLY A 28 17.46 0.51 47.56
C GLY A 28 18.86 0.62 48.19
N TYR A 29 19.91 0.31 47.44
CA TYR A 29 21.29 0.46 47.88
C TYR A 29 21.71 1.93 47.97
N LEU A 30 21.38 2.73 46.96
CA LEU A 30 21.66 4.18 46.91
C LEU A 30 20.93 4.91 48.03
N HIS A 31 19.66 4.59 48.25
CA HIS A 31 18.88 5.16 49.34
C HIS A 31 19.47 4.82 50.72
N SER A 32 19.99 3.61 50.90
CA SER A 32 20.55 3.18 52.19
C SER A 32 21.94 3.73 52.48
N ASN A 33 22.76 4.00 51.45
CA ASN A 33 24.18 4.32 51.61
C ASN A 33 24.60 5.69 51.07
N TYR A 34 23.79 6.31 50.20
CA TYR A 34 24.10 7.54 49.46
C TYR A 34 22.87 8.44 49.30
N ALA A 35 22.02 8.52 50.33
CA ALA A 35 20.78 9.30 50.32
C ALA A 35 21.01 10.79 49.94
N ASP A 36 22.16 11.36 50.34
CA ASP A 36 22.56 12.73 50.03
C ASP A 36 22.84 12.97 48.53
N LYS A 37 23.00 11.91 47.74
CA LYS A 37 23.22 11.97 46.29
C LYS A 37 21.94 11.80 45.47
N LEU A 38 20.87 11.31 46.07
CA LEU A 38 19.62 11.02 45.34
C LEU A 38 19.03 12.25 44.66
N GLU A 39 19.14 13.44 45.28
CA GLU A 39 18.67 14.70 44.69
C GLU A 39 19.40 15.03 43.38
N ILE A 40 20.72 14.82 43.33
CA ILE A 40 21.52 15.07 42.12
C ILE A 40 21.15 14.08 41.02
N TYR A 41 20.96 12.80 41.37
CA TYR A 41 20.58 11.76 40.40
C TYR A 41 19.18 12.02 39.82
N ALA A 42 18.19 12.24 40.67
CA ALA A 42 16.84 12.61 40.23
C ALA A 42 16.85 13.91 39.42
N GLY A 43 17.64 14.91 39.84
CA GLY A 43 17.82 16.16 39.12
C GLY A 43 18.37 15.97 37.70
N ALA A 44 19.32 15.04 37.50
CA ALA A 44 19.84 14.70 36.19
C ALA A 44 18.75 14.08 35.29
N PHE A 45 18.02 13.07 35.78
CA PHE A 45 16.89 12.47 35.06
C PHE A 45 15.81 13.49 34.68
N LYS A 46 15.43 14.36 35.62
CA LYS A 46 14.51 15.46 35.35
C LYS A 46 15.05 16.39 34.27
N LYS A 47 16.35 16.73 34.30
CA LYS A 47 16.96 17.56 33.28
C LYS A 47 16.92 16.92 31.89
N TRP A 48 17.12 15.60 31.79
CA TRP A 48 16.90 14.85 30.54
C TRP A 48 15.46 15.00 30.05
N ALA A 49 14.47 14.70 30.89
CA ALA A 49 13.06 14.79 30.52
C ALA A 49 12.65 16.20 30.07
N GLU A 50 13.06 17.24 30.81
CA GLU A 50 12.76 18.63 30.46
C GLU A 50 13.44 19.07 29.15
N ASN A 51 14.67 18.62 28.89
CA ASN A 51 15.35 18.91 27.61
C ASN A 51 14.64 18.23 26.43
N ILE A 52 14.20 16.98 26.60
CA ILE A 52 13.43 16.24 25.59
C ILE A 52 12.13 16.99 25.30
N ILE A 53 11.36 17.32 26.34
CA ILE A 53 10.10 18.05 26.25
C ILE A 53 10.29 19.41 25.56
N ALA A 54 11.37 20.12 25.85
CA ALA A 54 11.61 21.47 25.33
C ALA A 54 12.09 21.50 23.87
N ASN A 55 12.79 20.46 23.40
CA ASN A 55 13.52 20.47 22.14
C ASN A 55 13.05 19.42 21.11
N GLY A 56 11.97 18.73 21.43
CA GLY A 56 11.35 17.68 20.63
C GLY A 56 10.73 18.01 19.26
N VAL A 57 10.22 16.95 18.62
CA VAL A 57 9.34 16.99 17.45
C VAL A 57 8.01 16.31 17.79
N PRO A 58 6.86 17.00 17.69
CA PRO A 58 5.63 16.53 18.32
C PRO A 58 4.69 15.69 17.45
N HIS A 59 4.86 15.68 16.13
CA HIS A 59 3.78 15.34 15.18
C HIS A 59 4.12 14.17 14.23
N ASN A 60 5.07 13.33 14.61
CA ASN A 60 5.48 12.13 13.89
C ASN A 60 5.95 11.04 14.88
N ASN A 61 6.43 9.92 14.36
CA ASN A 61 7.03 8.82 15.13
C ASN A 61 8.05 9.27 16.20
N TRP A 62 8.80 10.35 15.98
CA TRP A 62 9.78 10.85 16.95
C TRP A 62 9.12 11.22 18.29
N ASN A 63 7.88 11.70 18.29
CA ASN A 63 7.16 12.07 19.51
C ASN A 63 6.97 10.87 20.46
N LEU A 64 6.80 9.65 19.91
CA LEU A 64 6.69 8.43 20.72
C LEU A 64 8.04 8.00 21.30
N MET A 65 9.12 8.14 20.53
CA MET A 65 10.47 7.85 21.03
C MET A 65 10.79 8.76 22.22
N GLN A 66 10.48 10.05 22.10
CA GLN A 66 10.63 11.04 23.17
C GLN A 66 9.72 10.74 24.37
N ALA A 67 8.44 10.44 24.13
CA ALA A 67 7.50 10.07 25.17
C ALA A 67 7.97 8.86 25.98
N ARG A 68 8.61 7.88 25.33
CA ARG A 68 9.17 6.70 26.00
C ARG A 68 10.25 7.09 26.99
N TYR A 69 11.22 7.90 26.57
CA TYR A 69 12.27 8.36 27.48
C TYR A 69 11.72 9.16 28.67
N VAL A 70 10.74 10.03 28.43
CA VAL A 70 10.08 10.79 29.51
C VAL A 70 9.29 9.85 30.45
N MET A 71 8.61 8.84 29.90
CA MET A 71 7.89 7.83 30.67
C MET A 71 8.82 7.00 31.54
N ASP A 72 9.89 6.47 30.96
CA ASP A 72 10.90 5.65 31.64
C ASP A 72 11.52 6.42 32.83
N ILE A 73 11.84 7.71 32.62
CA ILE A 73 12.27 8.61 33.69
C ILE A 73 11.19 8.78 34.75
N GLY A 74 9.95 9.06 34.34
CA GLY A 74 8.83 9.24 35.27
C GLY A 74 8.62 8.02 36.18
N MET A 75 8.78 6.80 35.65
CA MET A 75 8.57 5.56 36.40
C MET A 75 9.55 5.38 37.57
N ILE A 76 10.80 5.85 37.44
CA ILE A 76 11.84 5.68 38.47
C ILE A 76 11.94 6.83 39.47
N LEU A 77 11.24 7.95 39.22
CA LEU A 77 11.21 9.07 40.16
C LEU A 77 10.25 8.80 41.33
N GLU A 78 10.46 9.50 42.44
CA GLU A 78 9.53 9.54 43.57
C GLU A 78 8.28 10.37 43.27
N ASP A 79 7.29 10.33 44.15
CA ASP A 79 6.07 11.13 44.02
C ASP A 79 6.37 12.64 43.96
N ASN A 80 5.50 13.44 43.32
CA ASN A 80 5.62 14.89 43.19
C ASN A 80 5.92 15.60 44.51
N ARG A 81 5.31 15.13 45.61
CA ARG A 81 5.49 15.68 46.97
C ARG A 81 6.91 15.54 47.52
N CYS A 82 7.73 14.66 46.96
CA CYS A 82 9.11 14.43 47.36
C CYS A 82 10.08 15.46 46.75
N TYR A 83 9.63 16.32 45.83
CA TYR A 83 10.47 17.30 45.14
C TYR A 83 9.93 18.73 45.31
N ALA A 84 10.84 19.68 45.55
CA ALA A 84 10.48 21.08 45.81
C ALA A 84 9.79 21.80 44.63
N ASP A 85 10.04 21.35 43.40
CA ASP A 85 9.40 21.87 42.19
C ASP A 85 8.07 21.18 41.87
N GLY A 86 7.66 20.19 42.68
CA GLY A 86 6.44 19.40 42.46
C GLY A 86 6.49 18.49 41.23
N LYS A 87 7.68 18.26 40.64
CA LYS A 87 7.85 17.44 39.43
C LYS A 87 8.51 16.10 39.76
N GLY A 88 7.69 15.12 40.13
CA GLY A 88 8.05 13.72 40.33
C GLY A 88 7.36 12.81 39.33
N ARG A 89 7.15 11.55 39.71
CA ARG A 89 6.53 10.49 38.91
C ARG A 89 5.24 10.94 38.23
N GLU A 90 4.30 11.48 39.00
CA GLU A 90 2.96 11.81 38.48
C GLU A 90 3.01 12.96 37.48
N TYR A 91 3.93 13.93 37.65
CA TYR A 91 4.08 15.03 36.70
C TYR A 91 4.50 14.53 35.31
N TYR A 92 5.52 13.66 35.22
CA TYR A 92 6.03 13.18 33.93
C TYR A 92 5.11 12.16 33.27
N ILE A 93 4.45 11.29 34.05
CA ILE A 93 3.40 10.39 33.52
C ILE A 93 2.22 11.20 32.96
N ASP A 94 1.72 12.19 33.71
CA ASP A 94 0.66 13.09 33.25
C ASP A 94 1.10 13.88 32.01
N TYR A 95 2.39 14.24 31.92
CA TYR A 95 2.91 14.92 30.75
C TYR A 95 2.80 14.06 29.49
N VAL A 96 3.20 12.79 29.56
CA VAL A 96 3.12 11.83 28.45
C VAL A 96 1.67 11.55 28.05
N LEU A 97 0.76 11.44 29.02
CA LEU A 97 -0.64 11.08 28.77
C LEU A 97 -1.52 12.23 28.32
N ASN A 98 -1.40 13.39 28.97
CA ASN A 98 -2.43 14.42 28.95
C ASN A 98 -1.92 15.80 28.56
N ARG A 99 -0.62 16.09 28.76
CA ARG A 99 -0.07 17.41 28.44
C ARG A 99 0.53 17.45 27.05
N SER A 100 0.38 18.59 26.41
CA SER A 100 1.01 18.84 25.12
C SER A 100 1.69 20.20 25.13
N SER A 101 2.83 20.26 24.47
CA SER A 101 3.58 21.47 24.15
C SER A 101 3.79 21.58 22.65
N ILE A 102 4.47 22.63 22.21
CA ILE A 102 4.86 22.78 20.81
C ILE A 102 5.88 21.73 20.35
N ARG A 103 6.55 21.03 21.28
CA ARG A 103 7.67 20.11 20.99
C ARG A 103 7.42 18.66 21.40
N GLN A 104 6.54 18.42 22.38
CA GLN A 104 6.10 17.10 22.82
C GLN A 104 4.58 17.10 22.98
N TRP A 105 3.88 16.28 22.20
CA TRP A 105 2.45 16.01 22.37
C TRP A 105 2.21 14.82 23.27
N SER A 106 1.05 14.82 23.91
CA SER A 106 0.55 13.66 24.63
C SER A 106 0.23 12.51 23.68
N LEU A 107 0.23 11.29 24.21
CA LEU A 107 -0.14 10.08 23.46
C LEU A 107 -1.52 10.23 22.82
N LYS A 108 -2.49 10.80 23.55
CA LYS A 108 -3.84 11.03 23.03
C LYS A 108 -3.87 11.99 21.86
N LYS A 109 -3.24 13.16 21.99
CA LYS A 109 -3.20 14.14 20.91
C LYS A 109 -2.47 13.61 19.67
N LEU A 110 -1.39 12.87 19.87
CA LEU A 110 -0.66 12.26 18.76
C LEU A 110 -1.49 11.19 18.05
N ALA A 111 -2.21 10.34 18.81
CA ALA A 111 -3.07 9.30 18.24
C ALA A 111 -4.22 9.92 17.43
N ASP A 112 -4.88 10.94 17.99
CA ASP A 112 -5.97 11.68 17.34
C ASP A 112 -5.50 12.39 16.05
N TYR A 113 -4.25 12.86 16.02
CA TYR A 113 -3.68 13.50 14.84
C TYR A 113 -3.29 12.50 13.76
N GLY A 114 -2.58 11.42 14.13
CA GLY A 114 -1.90 10.58 13.16
C GLY A 114 -2.67 9.33 12.73
N TYR A 115 -3.59 8.80 13.53
CA TYR A 115 -4.44 7.69 13.08
C TYR A 115 -5.72 8.19 12.43
N ASP A 116 -6.03 7.66 11.25
CA ASP A 116 -7.37 7.84 10.69
C ASP A 116 -8.40 7.06 11.50
N SER A 117 -9.37 7.79 12.05
CA SER A 117 -10.40 7.22 12.93
C SER A 117 -11.28 6.16 12.25
N ASN A 118 -11.38 6.16 10.90
CA ASN A 118 -12.21 5.23 10.15
C ASN A 118 -11.48 3.93 9.80
N THR A 119 -10.20 4.01 9.48
CA THR A 119 -9.39 2.90 8.94
C THR A 119 -8.38 2.35 9.95
N GLY A 120 -7.98 3.15 10.96
CA GLY A 120 -6.93 2.80 11.92
C GLY A 120 -5.51 2.89 11.35
N ILE A 121 -5.34 3.49 10.17
CA ILE A 121 -4.04 3.63 9.50
C ILE A 121 -3.31 4.87 10.02
N TRP A 122 -2.02 4.72 10.34
CA TRP A 122 -1.13 5.80 10.75
C TRP A 122 -0.72 6.68 9.56
N ALA A 123 -0.54 7.99 9.77
CA ALA A 123 -0.21 9.01 8.77
C ALA A 123 1.25 8.97 8.26
N GLU A 124 1.87 7.79 8.22
CA GLU A 124 3.20 7.56 7.64
C GLU A 124 3.20 6.26 6.84
N CYS A 125 4.24 6.04 6.05
CA CYS A 125 4.37 4.83 5.23
C CYS A 125 4.38 3.52 6.07
N PRO A 126 4.13 2.35 5.46
CA PRO A 126 3.87 1.10 6.19
C PRO A 126 4.99 0.69 7.14
N GLY A 127 6.24 0.92 6.75
CA GLY A 127 7.41 0.63 7.59
C GLY A 127 7.36 1.37 8.93
N TYR A 128 7.12 2.67 8.90
CA TYR A 128 7.05 3.50 10.10
C TYR A 128 5.72 3.36 10.86
N SER A 129 4.62 3.14 10.16
CA SER A 129 3.31 2.78 10.74
C SER A 129 3.43 1.60 11.71
N GLY A 130 4.17 0.55 11.31
CA GLY A 130 4.44 -0.61 12.15
C GLY A 130 5.27 -0.29 13.41
N VAL A 131 6.24 0.62 13.32
CA VAL A 131 7.06 1.07 14.46
C VAL A 131 6.20 1.83 15.47
N VAL A 132 5.44 2.82 14.99
CA VAL A 132 4.56 3.65 15.83
C VAL A 132 3.51 2.81 16.55
N LEU A 133 2.87 1.89 15.82
CA LEU A 133 1.86 1.01 16.42
C LEU A 133 2.46 0.10 17.49
N ASN A 134 3.67 -0.42 17.26
CA ASN A 134 4.38 -1.20 18.26
C ASN A 134 4.68 -0.39 19.52
N ASP A 135 5.00 0.89 19.36
CA ASP A 135 5.27 1.78 20.49
C ASP A 135 4.01 2.09 21.30
N TYR A 136 2.89 2.39 20.65
CA TYR A 136 1.60 2.52 21.34
C TYR A 136 1.20 1.24 22.08
N ALA A 137 1.30 0.08 21.42
CA ALA A 137 1.02 -1.19 22.06
C ALA A 137 1.97 -1.46 23.24
N ASN A 138 3.21 -0.96 23.19
CA ASN A 138 4.12 -1.03 24.34
C ASN A 138 3.60 -0.22 25.52
N PHE A 139 3.14 1.01 25.26
CA PHE A 139 2.53 1.84 26.29
C PHE A 139 1.32 1.15 26.91
N THR A 140 0.44 0.51 26.12
CA THR A 140 -0.73 -0.18 26.72
C THR A 140 -0.31 -1.25 27.72
N ASN A 141 0.68 -2.10 27.37
CA ASN A 141 1.21 -3.11 28.28
C ASN A 141 1.92 -2.49 29.51
N LEU A 142 2.72 -1.44 29.31
CA LEU A 142 3.42 -0.74 30.41
C LEU A 142 2.43 -0.17 31.43
N PHE A 143 1.34 0.44 30.96
CA PHE A 143 0.29 1.02 31.78
C PHE A 143 -0.52 -0.04 32.55
N ASP A 144 -0.90 -1.15 31.89
CA ASP A 144 -1.57 -2.27 32.57
C ASP A 144 -0.69 -2.82 33.70
N ARG A 145 0.58 -3.12 33.40
CA ARG A 145 1.49 -3.82 34.33
C ARG A 145 1.87 -2.98 35.54
N ASN A 146 2.24 -1.72 35.31
CA ASN A 146 2.86 -0.90 36.35
C ASN A 146 1.88 0.05 37.04
N LEU A 147 0.79 0.41 36.35
CA LEU A 147 -0.15 1.41 36.85
C LEU A 147 -1.57 0.84 37.03
N GLY A 148 -1.83 -0.41 36.63
CA GLY A 148 -3.17 -1.01 36.69
C GLY A 148 -4.19 -0.24 35.83
N TYR A 149 -3.72 0.35 34.73
CA TYR A 149 -4.49 1.28 33.90
C TYR A 149 -4.63 0.78 32.47
N ASP A 150 -5.87 0.53 32.05
CA ASP A 150 -6.16 0.13 30.68
C ASP A 150 -6.15 1.34 29.73
N LEU A 151 -4.96 1.63 29.18
CA LEU A 151 -4.76 2.76 28.27
C LEU A 151 -5.63 2.67 27.00
N THR A 152 -6.09 1.48 26.60
CA THR A 152 -6.93 1.34 25.40
C THR A 152 -8.32 1.94 25.55
N LEU A 153 -8.78 2.22 26.78
CA LEU A 153 -10.03 2.94 27.02
C LEU A 153 -9.92 4.41 26.61
N ASP A 154 -8.75 5.02 26.83
CA ASP A 154 -8.47 6.40 26.40
C ASP A 154 -8.04 6.49 24.94
N LEU A 155 -7.38 5.44 24.45
CA LEU A 155 -6.87 5.33 23.09
C LEU A 155 -7.55 4.16 22.34
N PRO A 156 -8.88 4.21 22.10
CA PRO A 156 -9.62 3.11 21.48
C PRO A 156 -9.21 2.84 20.03
N VAL A 157 -8.47 3.78 19.41
CA VAL A 157 -7.91 3.60 18.07
C VAL A 157 -6.80 2.55 18.03
N ILE A 158 -6.12 2.26 19.15
CA ILE A 158 -4.98 1.32 19.16
C ILE A 158 -5.39 -0.11 18.84
N PRO A 159 -6.39 -0.74 19.52
CA PRO A 159 -6.88 -2.05 19.10
C PRO A 159 -7.34 -2.08 17.63
N LYS A 160 -8.02 -1.01 17.18
CA LYS A 160 -8.44 -0.87 15.78
C LYS A 160 -7.27 -0.85 14.81
N ALA A 161 -6.21 -0.10 15.12
CA ALA A 161 -5.00 -0.01 14.31
C ALA A 161 -4.29 -1.37 14.23
N VAL A 162 -4.18 -2.12 15.35
CA VAL A 162 -3.66 -3.49 15.34
C VAL A 162 -4.49 -4.40 14.43
N ALA A 163 -5.82 -4.33 14.52
CA ALA A 163 -6.74 -5.09 13.69
C ALA A 163 -6.71 -4.70 12.19
N ALA A 164 -6.22 -3.50 11.86
CA ALA A 164 -6.10 -3.00 10.50
C ALA A 164 -4.77 -3.38 9.82
N THR A 165 -3.72 -3.72 10.58
CA THR A 165 -2.39 -4.07 10.01
C THR A 165 -2.40 -5.13 8.90
N PRO A 166 -3.27 -6.17 8.91
CA PRO A 166 -3.32 -7.14 7.80
C PRO A 166 -3.69 -6.52 6.46
N GLN A 167 -4.31 -5.34 6.42
CA GLN A 167 -4.67 -4.66 5.17
C GLN A 167 -3.45 -4.31 4.32
N TYR A 168 -2.27 -4.14 4.91
CA TYR A 168 -1.02 -3.90 4.18
C TYR A 168 -0.52 -5.13 3.42
N LEU A 169 -1.07 -6.32 3.68
CA LEU A 169 -0.49 -7.55 3.19
C LEU A 169 -0.85 -7.83 1.73
N PHE A 170 0.18 -8.14 0.95
CA PHE A 170 0.07 -8.92 -0.28
C PHE A 170 -0.27 -10.39 0.04
N PRO A 171 -0.71 -11.19 -0.94
CA PRO A 171 -1.04 -12.61 -0.74
C PRO A 171 0.11 -13.48 -0.21
N ASN A 172 1.38 -13.10 -0.40
CA ASN A 172 2.53 -13.75 0.25
C ASN A 172 2.75 -13.33 1.71
N ARG A 173 1.84 -12.52 2.28
CA ARG A 173 1.89 -11.96 3.64
C ARG A 173 3.02 -10.98 3.90
N MET A 174 3.64 -10.42 2.85
CA MET A 174 4.51 -9.26 2.98
C MET A 174 3.73 -7.96 2.88
N MET A 175 4.18 -6.93 3.59
CA MET A 175 3.59 -5.59 3.52
C MET A 175 3.90 -4.89 2.19
N CYS A 176 3.00 -3.99 1.75
CA CYS A 176 3.27 -3.02 0.69
C CYS A 176 4.51 -2.15 0.97
N GLY A 177 5.20 -1.72 -0.08
CA GLY A 177 6.53 -1.11 -0.01
C GLY A 177 6.62 0.39 -0.24
N PHE A 178 5.49 1.10 -0.26
CA PHE A 178 5.51 2.53 -0.57
C PHE A 178 6.22 3.40 0.49
N GLY A 179 6.76 4.54 0.05
CA GLY A 179 7.48 5.50 0.88
C GLY A 179 8.79 4.93 1.42
N ASP A 180 9.24 5.42 2.58
CA ASP A 180 10.48 5.01 3.23
C ASP A 180 10.40 3.58 3.85
N THR A 181 9.98 2.57 3.07
CA THR A 181 9.66 1.22 3.56
C THR A 181 10.61 0.17 3.02
N HIS A 182 10.98 -0.80 3.89
CA HIS A 182 11.52 -2.09 3.47
C HIS A 182 10.45 -3.17 3.73
N PRO A 183 9.76 -3.66 2.69
CA PRO A 183 8.78 -4.74 2.83
C PRO A 183 9.29 -5.94 3.61
N GLY A 184 8.42 -6.45 4.50
CA GLY A 184 8.66 -7.65 5.29
C GLY A 184 7.34 -8.20 5.85
N TYR A 185 7.43 -9.25 6.66
CA TYR A 185 6.27 -9.78 7.39
C TYR A 185 5.86 -8.84 8.53
N LEU A 186 4.58 -8.88 8.90
CA LEU A 186 4.07 -8.09 10.03
C LEU A 186 4.82 -8.42 11.33
N ASN A 187 5.20 -7.38 12.06
CA ASN A 187 5.58 -7.52 13.46
C ASN A 187 4.35 -7.92 14.27
N THR A 188 4.39 -9.10 14.90
CA THR A 188 3.27 -9.63 15.70
C THR A 188 3.28 -9.15 17.16
N SER A 189 4.28 -8.37 17.58
CA SER A 189 4.37 -7.86 18.96
C SER A 189 3.16 -7.02 19.38
N PRO A 190 2.60 -6.12 18.54
CA PRO A 190 1.38 -5.40 18.89
C PRO A 190 0.18 -6.33 19.13
N ILE A 191 0.06 -7.41 18.34
CA ILE A 191 -1.02 -8.40 18.50
C ILE A 191 -0.89 -9.12 19.83
N ILE A 192 0.32 -9.58 20.16
CA ILE A 192 0.64 -10.21 21.46
C ILE A 192 0.23 -9.29 22.62
N ARG A 193 0.59 -8.01 22.57
CA ARG A 193 0.25 -7.05 23.62
C ARG A 193 -1.25 -6.77 23.73
N MET A 194 -2.00 -6.86 22.63
CA MET A 194 -3.46 -6.76 22.68
C MET A 194 -4.10 -7.99 23.33
N ILE A 195 -3.51 -9.19 23.17
CA ILE A 195 -3.96 -10.39 23.88
C ILE A 195 -3.69 -10.23 25.39
N GLU A 196 -2.49 -9.78 25.77
CA GLU A 196 -2.13 -9.55 27.17
C GLU A 196 -3.04 -8.51 27.83
N ASN A 197 -3.25 -7.35 27.18
CA ASN A 197 -4.18 -6.33 27.64
C ASN A 197 -5.60 -6.90 27.81
N ALA A 198 -6.06 -7.73 26.87
CA ALA A 198 -7.37 -8.36 26.94
C ALA A 198 -7.48 -9.34 28.12
N GLN A 199 -6.45 -10.14 28.37
CA GLN A 199 -6.42 -11.10 29.48
C GLN A 199 -6.42 -10.40 30.84
N VAL A 200 -5.60 -9.35 31.00
CA VAL A 200 -5.52 -8.57 32.25
C VAL A 200 -6.84 -7.85 32.55
N ASN A 201 -7.52 -7.35 31.52
CA ASN A 201 -8.73 -6.54 31.66
C ASN A 201 -10.03 -7.32 31.38
N GLY A 202 -9.99 -8.64 31.20
CA GLY A 202 -11.16 -9.48 31.00
C GLY A 202 -11.92 -9.29 29.68
N LYS A 203 -11.26 -8.83 28.61
CA LYS A 203 -11.87 -8.52 27.29
C LYS A 203 -11.90 -9.74 26.37
N LYS A 204 -12.82 -10.68 26.65
CA LYS A 204 -12.87 -11.98 25.98
C LYS A 204 -12.95 -11.91 24.44
N GLU A 205 -13.79 -11.06 23.87
CA GLU A 205 -13.91 -10.94 22.40
C GLU A 205 -12.62 -10.45 21.75
N GLN A 206 -11.89 -9.56 22.42
CA GLN A 206 -10.61 -9.03 21.95
C GLN A 206 -9.52 -10.11 22.04
N GLU A 207 -9.49 -10.90 23.12
CA GLU A 207 -8.61 -12.06 23.25
C GLU A 207 -8.87 -13.08 22.12
N ASP A 208 -10.14 -13.42 21.88
CA ASP A 208 -10.55 -14.37 20.83
C ASP A 208 -10.07 -13.91 19.44
N TYR A 209 -10.33 -12.65 19.09
CA TYR A 209 -9.93 -12.07 17.80
C TYR A 209 -8.41 -12.05 17.61
N PHE A 210 -7.66 -11.50 18.57
CA PHE A 210 -6.22 -11.35 18.40
C PHE A 210 -5.45 -12.67 18.54
N THR A 211 -5.96 -13.62 19.33
CA THR A 211 -5.39 -14.97 19.39
C THR A 211 -5.57 -15.71 18.06
N ALA A 212 -6.77 -15.62 17.45
CA ALA A 212 -7.02 -16.21 16.14
C ALA A 212 -6.12 -15.59 15.05
N LEU A 213 -5.92 -14.27 15.09
CA LEU A 213 -5.02 -13.55 14.18
C LEU A 213 -3.55 -13.93 14.40
N LEU A 214 -3.09 -14.01 15.65
CA LEU A 214 -1.73 -14.40 15.97
C LEU A 214 -1.44 -15.82 15.47
N LYS A 215 -2.33 -16.78 15.73
CA LYS A 215 -2.20 -18.16 15.24
C LYS A 215 -2.25 -18.22 13.70
N CYS A 216 -3.00 -17.34 13.04
CA CYS A 216 -2.99 -17.21 11.57
C CYS A 216 -1.63 -16.76 11.04
N LEU A 217 -1.00 -15.76 11.67
CA LEU A 217 0.26 -15.16 11.21
C LEU A 217 1.50 -15.94 11.65
N LYS A 218 1.44 -16.61 12.81
CA LYS A 218 2.51 -17.42 13.41
C LYS A 218 1.93 -18.73 13.97
N PRO A 219 1.70 -19.74 13.11
CA PRO A 219 1.10 -21.01 13.55
C PRO A 219 1.93 -21.72 14.64
N ASP A 220 3.26 -21.60 14.59
CA ASP A 220 4.17 -22.30 15.52
C ASP A 220 4.20 -21.69 16.94
N MET A 221 3.60 -20.52 17.18
CA MET A 221 3.64 -19.83 18.48
C MET A 221 2.84 -20.55 19.58
N GLY A 222 2.07 -21.59 19.24
CA GLY A 222 1.40 -22.49 20.20
C GLY A 222 2.08 -23.86 20.35
N GLU A 223 3.04 -24.20 19.50
CA GLU A 223 3.72 -25.50 19.47
C GLU A 223 5.21 -25.36 19.83
N ALA A 224 5.54 -24.74 20.97
CA ALA A 224 6.91 -24.79 21.45
C ALA A 224 7.03 -24.62 22.97
N ASN A 225 7.36 -25.74 23.63
CA ASN A 225 8.35 -25.82 24.70
C ASN A 225 9.74 -25.32 24.21
N GLY A 226 9.80 -24.26 23.42
CA GLY A 226 11.01 -23.71 22.87
C GLY A 226 11.61 -22.76 23.90
N LYS A 227 12.73 -23.17 24.51
CA LYS A 227 13.60 -22.26 25.25
C LYS A 227 13.86 -21.05 24.35
N ARG A 228 13.23 -19.91 24.65
CA ARG A 228 13.73 -18.63 24.13
C ARG A 228 15.15 -18.50 24.69
N ASN A 229 16.13 -18.40 23.80
CA ASN A 229 17.46 -17.95 24.19
C ASN A 229 17.30 -16.51 24.64
N ALA A 230 16.98 -16.31 25.92
CA ALA A 230 16.98 -14.99 26.53
C ALA A 230 18.35 -14.38 26.24
N ARG A 231 18.35 -13.23 25.57
CA ARG A 231 19.60 -12.49 25.35
C ARG A 231 20.20 -12.29 26.74
N VAL A 232 21.50 -12.51 26.93
CA VAL A 232 22.14 -12.19 28.21
C VAL A 232 22.20 -10.66 28.31
N SER A 233 21.15 -10.06 28.85
CA SER A 233 20.92 -8.63 28.97
C SER A 233 20.19 -8.36 30.27
N ILE A 234 20.42 -7.21 30.87
CA ILE A 234 19.67 -6.78 32.06
C ILE A 234 18.18 -6.62 31.76
N ASN A 235 17.83 -6.34 30.50
CA ASN A 235 16.45 -6.23 30.04
C ASN A 235 15.66 -7.55 30.18
N SER A 236 16.36 -8.69 30.23
CA SER A 236 15.76 -10.03 30.36
C SER A 236 15.15 -10.28 31.75
N PHE A 237 15.48 -9.46 32.76
CA PHE A 237 14.80 -9.47 34.06
C PHE A 237 13.41 -8.82 33.99
N PHE A 238 13.14 -8.03 32.96
CA PHE A 238 11.87 -7.35 32.72
C PHE A 238 10.99 -8.06 31.68
N ASP A 239 11.53 -9.11 31.02
CA ASP A 239 10.81 -9.93 30.06
C ASP A 239 9.55 -10.54 30.71
N ASP A 240 8.43 -10.46 30.00
CA ASP A 240 7.13 -10.95 30.45
C ASP A 240 7.16 -12.44 30.79
N LYS A 241 6.25 -12.86 31.69
CA LYS A 241 5.86 -14.27 31.74
C LYS A 241 5.43 -14.68 30.33
N PRO A 242 5.82 -15.87 29.84
CA PRO A 242 5.43 -16.31 28.51
C PRO A 242 3.91 -16.21 28.34
N LEU A 243 3.47 -15.53 27.27
CA LEU A 243 2.06 -15.45 26.90
C LEU A 243 1.47 -16.86 26.85
N VAL A 244 0.39 -17.08 27.61
CA VAL A 244 -0.38 -18.32 27.56
C VAL A 244 -1.60 -18.08 26.69
N LEU A 245 -1.61 -18.69 25.51
CA LEU A 245 -2.74 -18.62 24.59
C LEU A 245 -3.83 -19.60 25.00
N ASN A 246 -5.10 -19.20 24.88
CA ASN A 246 -6.20 -20.13 25.03
C ASN A 246 -6.14 -21.19 23.89
N PRO A 247 -6.05 -22.49 24.23
CA PRO A 247 -5.92 -23.55 23.24
C PRO A 247 -7.18 -23.74 22.39
N ASP A 248 -8.36 -23.39 22.90
CA ASP A 248 -9.65 -23.60 22.24
C ASP A 248 -9.88 -22.65 21.05
N ILE A 249 -9.18 -21.51 21.03
CA ILE A 249 -9.27 -20.54 19.94
C ILE A 249 -8.50 -21.07 18.72
N LYS A 250 -9.19 -21.30 17.61
CA LYS A 250 -8.55 -21.77 16.36
C LYS A 250 -7.83 -20.63 15.64
N ALA A 251 -6.85 -20.97 14.81
CA ALA A 251 -6.27 -20.01 13.87
C ALA A 251 -7.37 -19.47 12.93
N GLY A 252 -7.41 -18.16 12.75
CA GLY A 252 -8.25 -17.55 11.71
C GLY A 252 -7.68 -17.81 10.31
N LYS A 253 -8.46 -17.48 9.28
CA LYS A 253 -7.96 -17.46 7.90
C LYS A 253 -7.50 -16.04 7.57
N ILE A 254 -6.50 -15.90 6.71
CA ILE A 254 -5.95 -14.56 6.41
C ILE A 254 -6.99 -13.66 5.73
N GLU A 255 -7.87 -14.28 4.95
CA GLU A 255 -9.02 -13.68 4.27
C GLU A 255 -9.97 -12.98 5.25
N ASP A 256 -10.10 -13.47 6.48
CA ASP A 256 -10.98 -12.88 7.51
C ASP A 256 -10.48 -11.49 7.97
N TYR A 257 -9.22 -11.15 7.68
CA TYR A 257 -8.56 -9.95 8.18
C TYR A 257 -8.30 -8.88 7.11
N VAL A 258 -8.51 -9.20 5.84
CA VAL A 258 -8.31 -8.30 4.70
C VAL A 258 -9.60 -8.09 3.91
N SER A 259 -9.72 -6.94 3.23
CA SER A 259 -10.83 -6.68 2.32
C SER A 259 -10.40 -6.81 0.85
N PRO A 260 -11.31 -7.11 -0.10
CA PRO A 260 -10.99 -7.10 -1.53
C PRO A 260 -10.54 -5.72 -2.04
N LEU A 261 -11.01 -4.65 -1.38
CA LEU A 261 -10.60 -3.28 -1.62
C LEU A 261 -10.46 -2.56 -0.29
N PHE A 262 -9.37 -1.81 -0.11
CA PHE A 262 -9.15 -0.98 1.08
C PHE A 262 -8.58 0.38 0.67
N TYR A 263 -9.05 1.45 1.30
CA TYR A 263 -8.61 2.82 1.03
C TYR A 263 -8.35 3.57 2.33
N ALA A 264 -7.14 4.11 2.47
CA ALA A 264 -6.71 4.97 3.57
C ALA A 264 -6.40 6.38 3.02
N PRO A 265 -7.34 7.34 3.15
CA PRO A 265 -7.17 8.69 2.59
C PRO A 265 -6.03 9.47 3.27
N ASN A 266 -5.79 9.26 4.57
CA ASN A 266 -4.79 9.98 5.35
C ASN A 266 -3.34 9.67 4.97
N VAL A 267 -3.12 8.64 4.16
CA VAL A 267 -1.81 8.30 3.55
C VAL A 267 -1.91 8.13 2.03
N SER A 268 -3.02 8.55 1.43
CA SER A 268 -3.28 8.43 0.00
C SER A 268 -2.98 7.03 -0.54
N TRP A 269 -3.51 5.97 0.09
CA TRP A 269 -3.19 4.59 -0.25
C TRP A 269 -4.46 3.78 -0.53
N LEU A 270 -4.47 3.02 -1.62
CA LEU A 270 -5.57 2.16 -2.04
C LEU A 270 -5.03 0.81 -2.51
N VAL A 271 -5.70 -0.28 -2.13
CA VAL A 271 -5.38 -1.62 -2.62
C VAL A 271 -6.60 -2.31 -3.18
N GLN A 272 -6.39 -3.17 -4.18
CA GLN A 272 -7.36 -4.10 -4.71
C GLN A 272 -6.75 -5.49 -4.74
N ARG A 273 -7.52 -6.53 -4.40
CA ARG A 273 -7.08 -7.92 -4.39
C ARG A 273 -8.25 -8.86 -4.72
N ASN A 274 -7.96 -9.96 -5.41
CA ASN A 274 -8.95 -10.99 -5.73
C ASN A 274 -8.89 -12.23 -4.81
N GLY A 275 -8.01 -12.21 -3.81
CA GLY A 275 -7.83 -13.29 -2.85
C GLY A 275 -6.54 -13.13 -2.06
N MET A 276 -6.18 -14.16 -1.29
CA MET A 276 -4.93 -14.23 -0.52
C MET A 276 -4.12 -15.52 -0.78
N HIS A 277 -4.41 -16.24 -1.87
CA HIS A 277 -3.57 -17.37 -2.27
C HIS A 277 -2.22 -16.85 -2.79
N PRO A 278 -1.07 -17.27 -2.23
CA PRO A 278 0.23 -16.68 -2.55
C PRO A 278 0.61 -16.86 -4.02
N ARG A 279 0.20 -17.94 -4.69
CA ARG A 279 0.54 -18.14 -6.11
C ARG A 279 -0.52 -17.63 -7.08
N HIS A 280 -1.78 -17.64 -6.68
CA HIS A 280 -2.90 -17.52 -7.61
C HIS A 280 -3.67 -16.21 -7.47
N SER A 281 -3.55 -15.55 -6.33
CA SER A 281 -4.17 -14.25 -6.13
C SER A 281 -3.32 -13.13 -6.70
N LEU A 282 -4.03 -12.11 -7.15
CA LEU A 282 -3.54 -10.86 -7.66
C LEU A 282 -3.85 -9.75 -6.66
N MET A 283 -2.94 -8.79 -6.56
CA MET A 283 -3.15 -7.58 -5.79
C MET A 283 -2.39 -6.42 -6.44
N VAL A 284 -3.09 -5.28 -6.57
CA VAL A 284 -2.50 -3.99 -6.94
C VAL A 284 -2.57 -3.04 -5.75
N SER A 285 -1.46 -2.35 -5.49
CA SER A 285 -1.36 -1.27 -4.50
C SER A 285 -1.10 0.04 -5.23
N LEU A 286 -1.91 1.05 -4.96
CA LEU A 286 -1.74 2.40 -5.44
C LEU A 286 -1.44 3.33 -4.27
N ASN A 287 -0.46 4.20 -4.42
CA ASN A 287 -0.19 5.23 -3.43
C ASN A 287 0.17 6.58 -4.06
N GLY A 288 -0.30 7.64 -3.42
CA GLY A 288 0.17 9.00 -3.64
C GLY A 288 1.13 9.42 -2.53
N SER A 289 1.11 10.70 -2.18
CA SER A 289 2.07 11.28 -1.25
C SER A 289 1.35 12.17 -0.23
N GLU A 290 0.78 11.57 0.80
CA GLU A 290 0.12 12.27 1.92
C GLU A 290 0.66 11.72 3.23
N GLY A 291 1.05 12.58 4.17
CA GLY A 291 1.63 12.13 5.45
C GLY A 291 3.15 12.27 5.51
N ASN A 292 3.79 11.58 6.45
CA ASN A 292 5.25 11.61 6.63
C ASN A 292 5.93 10.39 6.01
N HIS A 293 7.26 10.46 5.82
CA HIS A 293 8.05 9.42 5.18
C HIS A 293 7.53 8.99 3.78
N MET A 294 7.04 9.99 3.01
CA MET A 294 6.48 9.82 1.67
C MET A 294 7.45 10.30 0.57
N HIS A 295 7.29 9.75 -0.64
CA HIS A 295 8.08 10.12 -1.82
C HIS A 295 7.30 11.03 -2.76
N ALA A 296 7.98 11.66 -3.73
CA ALA A 296 7.36 12.34 -4.86
C ALA A 296 7.16 11.36 -6.01
N ASN A 297 5.95 10.78 -6.10
CA ASN A 297 5.71 9.58 -6.90
C ASN A 297 4.40 9.60 -7.73
N GLY A 298 3.62 10.68 -7.67
CA GLY A 298 2.35 10.82 -8.39
C GLY A 298 1.34 9.76 -7.98
N ILE A 299 0.82 8.97 -8.93
CA ILE A 299 -0.01 7.80 -8.66
C ILE A 299 0.84 6.54 -8.90
N SER A 300 1.68 6.17 -7.92
CA SER A 300 2.54 4.99 -8.01
C SER A 300 1.73 3.69 -7.91
N MET A 301 2.29 2.60 -8.44
CA MET A 301 1.65 1.29 -8.49
C MET A 301 2.62 0.16 -8.16
N GLU A 302 2.19 -0.76 -7.29
CA GLU A 302 2.83 -2.06 -7.10
C GLU A 302 1.92 -3.19 -7.63
N LEU A 303 2.48 -4.19 -8.31
CA LEU A 303 1.75 -5.34 -8.85
C LEU A 303 2.28 -6.67 -8.33
N TYR A 304 1.38 -7.47 -7.74
CA TYR A 304 1.67 -8.80 -7.21
C TYR A 304 1.22 -9.93 -8.15
N GLY A 305 1.96 -11.03 -8.21
CA GLY A 305 1.50 -12.22 -8.90
C GLY A 305 2.51 -13.36 -8.78
N LYS A 306 2.01 -14.60 -8.80
CA LYS A 306 2.84 -15.82 -8.77
C LYS A 306 3.85 -15.84 -7.60
N GLY A 307 3.47 -15.30 -6.44
CA GLY A 307 4.30 -15.33 -5.22
C GLY A 307 5.08 -14.05 -4.92
N TYR A 308 5.24 -13.14 -5.88
CA TYR A 308 6.13 -11.98 -5.76
C TYR A 308 5.45 -10.66 -6.15
N VAL A 309 5.97 -9.55 -5.61
CA VAL A 309 5.60 -8.19 -6.06
C VAL A 309 6.42 -7.86 -7.30
N LEU A 310 5.97 -8.37 -8.45
CA LEU A 310 6.70 -8.32 -9.72
C LEU A 310 6.93 -6.89 -10.21
N GLY A 311 5.99 -5.97 -10.00
CA GLY A 311 6.20 -4.54 -10.22
C GLY A 311 6.34 -3.84 -8.87
N PRO A 312 7.55 -3.65 -8.33
CA PRO A 312 7.77 -3.13 -6.98
C PRO A 312 7.84 -1.60 -6.95
N ASP A 313 7.74 -1.02 -5.75
CA ASP A 313 8.27 0.32 -5.44
C ASP A 313 9.77 0.22 -5.14
N ALA A 314 10.54 1.28 -5.42
CA ALA A 314 11.99 1.28 -5.28
C ALA A 314 12.46 1.32 -3.81
N GLY A 315 11.65 1.85 -2.89
CA GLY A 315 11.98 1.98 -1.46
C GLY A 315 12.91 3.16 -1.14
N ILE A 316 13.41 3.23 0.10
CA ILE A 316 14.08 4.41 0.69
C ILE A 316 15.50 4.72 0.16
N GLY A 317 16.13 3.83 -0.62
CA GLY A 317 17.52 3.99 -1.03
C GLY A 317 18.57 3.56 0.00
N LEU A 318 19.82 3.43 -0.46
CA LEU A 318 20.91 2.73 0.22
C LEU A 318 21.33 3.42 1.52
N TYR A 319 21.34 4.74 1.51
CA TYR A 319 21.80 5.57 2.63
C TYR A 319 20.65 6.19 3.43
N LEU A 320 19.46 5.59 3.32
CA LEU A 320 18.22 6.01 3.98
C LEU A 320 17.84 7.46 3.63
N TYR A 321 16.92 8.06 4.38
CA TYR A 321 16.37 9.39 4.10
C TYR A 321 17.40 10.54 4.13
N SER A 322 18.60 10.30 4.67
CA SER A 322 19.71 11.26 4.66
C SER A 322 20.63 11.14 3.43
N GLY A 323 20.43 10.12 2.60
CA GLY A 323 21.23 9.82 1.43
C GLY A 323 21.01 10.78 0.27
N LEU A 324 22.06 11.02 -0.53
CA LEU A 324 21.91 11.74 -1.80
C LEU A 324 21.07 10.94 -2.80
N ASP A 325 21.22 9.61 -2.81
CA ASP A 325 20.44 8.71 -3.66
C ASP A 325 18.95 8.74 -3.33
N TYR A 326 18.59 8.93 -2.05
CA TYR A 326 17.21 9.19 -1.63
C TYR A 326 16.69 10.46 -2.29
N LEU A 327 17.39 11.59 -2.09
CA LEU A 327 16.95 12.91 -2.58
C LEU A 327 16.91 12.98 -4.12
N GLU A 328 17.87 12.33 -4.78
CA GLU A 328 18.06 12.47 -6.23
C GLU A 328 17.31 11.43 -7.06
N TYR A 329 17.01 10.25 -6.51
CA TYR A 329 16.40 9.15 -7.27
C TYR A 329 15.26 8.45 -6.55
N TYR A 330 15.52 7.76 -5.43
CA TYR A 330 14.56 6.83 -4.80
C TYR A 330 13.28 7.50 -4.31
N SER A 331 13.34 8.79 -3.97
CA SER A 331 12.18 9.59 -3.58
C SER A 331 11.53 10.36 -4.75
N GLN A 332 11.98 10.16 -5.98
CA GLN A 332 11.59 10.94 -7.17
C GLN A 332 10.83 10.09 -8.19
N PHE A 333 9.93 10.73 -8.95
CA PHE A 333 9.01 10.10 -9.92
C PHE A 333 9.63 9.01 -10.81
N PRO A 334 10.83 9.19 -11.41
CA PRO A 334 11.42 8.17 -12.29
C PRO A 334 11.77 6.84 -11.61
N SER A 335 11.78 6.77 -10.27
CA SER A 335 11.96 5.53 -9.51
C SER A 335 10.65 4.76 -9.24
N HIS A 336 9.51 5.32 -9.65
CA HIS A 336 8.18 4.78 -9.36
C HIS A 336 7.45 4.31 -10.62
N ASN A 337 6.48 3.40 -10.46
CA ASN A 337 5.62 2.95 -11.55
C ASN A 337 4.47 3.95 -11.77
N THR A 338 4.78 5.09 -12.39
CA THR A 338 3.90 6.27 -12.48
C THR A 338 4.11 7.00 -13.80
N VAL A 339 3.44 8.16 -14.00
CA VAL A 339 3.67 9.04 -15.16
C VAL A 339 4.33 10.35 -14.73
N CYS A 340 5.48 10.64 -15.31
CA CYS A 340 6.19 11.92 -15.16
C CYS A 340 5.86 12.86 -16.33
N VAL A 341 5.49 14.10 -16.03
CA VAL A 341 5.10 15.11 -17.03
C VAL A 341 6.29 15.98 -17.37
N ASP A 342 6.60 16.09 -18.66
CA ASP A 342 7.70 16.89 -19.22
C ASP A 342 9.08 16.61 -18.61
N GLY A 343 9.21 15.52 -17.86
CA GLY A 343 10.41 15.18 -17.11
C GLY A 343 10.67 16.08 -15.91
N ILE A 344 9.68 16.84 -15.43
CA ILE A 344 9.84 17.81 -14.33
C ILE A 344 9.01 17.49 -13.09
N SER A 345 8.07 16.55 -13.13
CA SER A 345 7.15 16.26 -12.02
C SER A 345 7.88 15.96 -10.70
N SER A 346 7.73 16.85 -9.72
CA SER A 346 8.37 16.74 -8.40
C SER A 346 7.59 17.57 -7.38
N TYR A 347 7.79 17.29 -6.09
CA TYR A 347 7.23 18.05 -4.97
C TYR A 347 7.92 17.61 -3.66
N PRO A 348 7.71 18.31 -2.53
CA PRO A 348 8.38 17.96 -1.27
C PRO A 348 8.19 16.49 -0.87
N VAL A 349 9.30 15.84 -0.51
CA VAL A 349 9.36 14.48 0.03
C VAL A 349 9.35 14.51 1.56
N MET A 350 9.41 13.34 2.21
CA MET A 350 9.29 13.17 3.66
C MET A 350 7.90 13.58 4.16
N LYS A 351 7.64 14.86 4.42
CA LYS A 351 6.31 15.36 4.80
C LYS A 351 5.60 15.96 3.60
N SER A 352 4.63 15.23 3.06
CA SER A 352 3.86 15.62 1.88
C SER A 352 2.37 15.81 2.19
N ASN A 353 1.70 16.59 1.34
CA ASN A 353 0.26 16.91 1.40
C ASN A 353 -0.40 16.76 0.02
N HIS A 354 0.10 15.84 -0.81
CA HIS A 354 -0.31 15.59 -2.18
C HIS A 354 -1.00 14.21 -2.28
N ALA A 355 -2.24 14.15 -1.79
CA ALA A 355 -3.10 12.98 -1.93
C ALA A 355 -3.75 12.88 -3.32
N PHE A 356 -3.99 11.65 -3.79
CA PHE A 356 -5.00 11.41 -4.80
C PHE A 356 -6.40 11.37 -4.17
N ARG A 357 -7.41 11.66 -4.99
CA ARG A 357 -8.83 11.44 -4.66
C ARG A 357 -9.34 10.21 -5.40
N VAL A 358 -10.05 9.33 -4.70
CA VAL A 358 -10.77 8.22 -5.35
C VAL A 358 -12.03 8.78 -6.04
N ASN A 359 -12.13 8.65 -7.36
CA ASN A 359 -13.31 9.04 -8.13
C ASN A 359 -14.42 7.99 -8.02
N SER A 360 -14.06 6.72 -8.22
CA SER A 360 -14.95 5.57 -8.07
C SER A 360 -14.13 4.31 -7.80
N CYS A 361 -14.74 3.33 -7.16
CA CYS A 361 -14.16 2.01 -6.96
C CYS A 361 -15.23 0.94 -6.76
N PHE A 362 -14.85 -0.31 -7.03
CA PHE A 362 -15.64 -1.50 -6.75
C PHE A 362 -14.73 -2.65 -6.29
N PRO A 363 -15.12 -3.40 -5.26
CA PRO A 363 -16.27 -3.14 -4.39
C PRO A 363 -16.03 -1.91 -3.50
N ALA A 364 -17.03 -1.46 -2.73
CA ALA A 364 -16.86 -0.27 -1.88
C ALA A 364 -15.77 -0.50 -0.81
N PRO A 365 -15.02 0.52 -0.33
CA PRO A 365 -13.95 0.33 0.65
C PRO A 365 -14.41 -0.23 2.01
N VAL A 366 -15.71 -0.20 2.30
CA VAL A 366 -16.35 -0.76 3.51
C VAL A 366 -16.90 -2.18 3.29
N SER A 367 -16.49 -2.84 2.21
CA SER A 367 -16.94 -4.20 1.89
C SER A 367 -16.46 -5.21 2.93
N LYS A 368 -17.24 -6.27 3.09
CA LYS A 368 -16.98 -7.31 4.07
C LYS A 368 -15.63 -7.99 3.79
N LYS A 369 -14.85 -8.19 4.85
CA LYS A 369 -13.60 -8.95 4.80
C LYS A 369 -13.88 -10.40 4.37
N GLY A 370 -12.96 -10.99 3.62
CA GLY A 370 -13.06 -12.38 3.16
C GLY A 370 -13.98 -12.63 1.96
N GLU A 371 -14.64 -11.60 1.42
CA GLU A 371 -15.45 -11.70 0.20
C GLU A 371 -14.68 -11.11 -0.99
N PHE A 372 -14.35 -11.95 -1.97
CA PHE A 372 -13.60 -11.53 -3.16
C PHE A 372 -14.49 -11.61 -4.41
N TYR A 373 -14.15 -10.78 -5.39
CA TYR A 373 -14.98 -10.56 -6.57
C TYR A 373 -14.28 -11.04 -7.85
N PRO A 374 -15.04 -11.47 -8.87
CA PRO A 374 -14.48 -11.79 -10.18
C PRO A 374 -13.87 -10.55 -10.86
N ILE A 375 -14.21 -9.35 -10.38
CA ILE A 375 -13.64 -8.09 -10.82
C ILE A 375 -13.50 -7.11 -9.66
N THR A 376 -12.36 -6.43 -9.58
CA THR A 376 -12.20 -5.21 -8.77
C THR A 376 -11.83 -4.06 -9.69
N TYR A 377 -12.13 -2.84 -9.28
CA TYR A 377 -11.88 -1.65 -10.07
C TYR A 377 -11.64 -0.45 -9.15
N SER A 378 -10.74 0.46 -9.55
CA SER A 378 -10.67 1.81 -9.01
C SER A 378 -10.26 2.81 -10.08
N GLU A 379 -10.75 4.04 -9.96
CA GLU A 379 -10.24 5.21 -10.65
C GLU A 379 -9.88 6.28 -9.61
N VAL A 380 -8.65 6.78 -9.69
CA VAL A 380 -8.16 7.87 -8.85
C VAL A 380 -7.77 9.07 -9.69
N TYR A 381 -7.93 10.26 -9.12
CA TYR A 381 -7.52 11.54 -9.70
C TYR A 381 -6.41 12.16 -8.85
N PHE A 382 -5.38 12.68 -9.50
CA PHE A 382 -4.28 13.38 -8.89
C PHE A 382 -3.97 14.66 -9.67
N ARG A 383 -3.74 15.76 -8.95
CA ARG A 383 -3.22 16.99 -9.54
C ARG A 383 -1.72 17.00 -9.34
N GLU A 384 -0.96 16.75 -10.40
CA GLU A 384 0.50 16.81 -10.36
C GLU A 384 0.93 18.27 -10.14
N PRO A 385 1.56 18.59 -8.98
CA PRO A 385 1.77 19.97 -8.56
C PRO A 385 2.69 20.78 -9.47
N GLU A 386 3.84 20.22 -9.89
CA GLU A 386 4.89 20.98 -10.56
C GLU A 386 4.48 21.37 -11.98
N SER A 387 3.97 20.40 -12.75
CA SER A 387 3.49 20.68 -14.11
C SER A 387 2.04 21.21 -14.16
N CYS A 388 1.34 21.22 -13.02
CA CYS A 388 -0.10 21.47 -12.94
C CYS A 388 -0.91 20.57 -13.89
N ALA A 389 -0.58 19.27 -13.95
CA ALA A 389 -1.27 18.30 -14.78
C ALA A 389 -2.42 17.60 -14.05
N ASP A 390 -3.54 17.45 -14.75
CA ASP A 390 -4.60 16.53 -14.36
C ASP A 390 -4.18 15.12 -14.76
N GLN A 391 -4.13 14.23 -13.76
CA GLN A 391 -3.84 12.81 -13.95
C GLN A 391 -4.99 11.96 -13.42
N THR A 392 -5.37 10.93 -14.16
CA THR A 392 -6.23 9.86 -13.66
C THR A 392 -5.60 8.51 -13.93
N ARG A 393 -5.67 7.61 -12.95
CA ARG A 393 -5.28 6.21 -13.13
C ARG A 393 -6.45 5.32 -12.79
N LEU A 394 -6.80 4.48 -13.74
CA LEU A 394 -7.80 3.44 -13.60
C LEU A 394 -7.08 2.11 -13.54
N THR A 395 -7.31 1.34 -12.48
CA THR A 395 -6.80 -0.03 -12.36
C THR A 395 -7.95 -1.01 -12.12
N SER A 396 -7.84 -2.22 -12.68
CA SER A 396 -8.81 -3.30 -12.45
C SER A 396 -8.10 -4.65 -12.40
N ILE A 397 -8.58 -5.55 -11.54
CA ILE A 397 -8.23 -6.97 -11.57
C ILE A 397 -9.40 -7.71 -12.19
N VAL A 398 -9.15 -8.49 -13.23
CA VAL A 398 -10.13 -9.40 -13.84
C VAL A 398 -9.74 -10.83 -13.53
N THR A 399 -10.54 -11.52 -12.73
CA THR A 399 -10.34 -12.92 -12.40
C THR A 399 -10.94 -13.80 -13.49
N THR A 400 -10.13 -14.67 -14.07
CA THR A 400 -10.50 -15.45 -15.26
C THR A 400 -10.72 -16.92 -14.97
N GLY A 401 -10.23 -17.39 -13.82
CA GLY A 401 -10.42 -18.71 -13.25
C GLY A 401 -9.85 -18.75 -11.82
N PRO A 402 -9.86 -19.92 -11.16
CA PRO A 402 -9.35 -20.07 -9.80
C PRO A 402 -7.86 -19.71 -9.65
N GLU A 403 -7.08 -19.90 -10.72
CA GLU A 403 -5.61 -19.76 -10.73
C GLU A 403 -5.10 -18.63 -11.64
N THR A 404 -6.02 -17.93 -12.31
CA THR A 404 -5.72 -17.07 -13.45
C THR A 404 -6.49 -15.76 -13.38
N GLY A 405 -5.81 -14.68 -13.78
CA GLY A 405 -6.38 -13.34 -13.89
C GLY A 405 -5.36 -12.39 -14.50
N TYR A 406 -5.78 -11.16 -14.75
CA TYR A 406 -4.92 -10.12 -15.29
C TYR A 406 -5.29 -8.74 -14.74
N TYR A 407 -4.38 -7.79 -14.89
CA TYR A 407 -4.62 -6.38 -14.56
C TYR A 407 -4.93 -5.57 -15.80
N VAL A 408 -5.76 -4.54 -15.62
CA VAL A 408 -5.97 -3.45 -16.56
C VAL A 408 -5.45 -2.18 -15.93
N ASP A 409 -4.65 -1.40 -16.65
CA ASP A 409 -4.19 -0.07 -16.25
C ASP A 409 -4.45 0.94 -17.37
N ILE A 410 -5.17 2.01 -17.06
CA ILE A 410 -5.45 3.11 -18.00
C ILE A 410 -5.05 4.42 -17.32
N PHE A 411 -3.98 5.04 -17.82
CA PHE A 411 -3.45 6.30 -17.28
C PHE A 411 -3.70 7.43 -18.27
N ARG A 412 -4.40 8.47 -17.82
CA ARG A 412 -4.63 9.72 -18.56
C ARG A 412 -3.87 10.86 -17.89
N SER A 413 -3.21 11.71 -18.67
CA SER A 413 -2.43 12.82 -18.15
C SER A 413 -2.39 14.00 -19.12
N ARG A 414 -2.66 15.22 -18.65
CA ARG A 414 -2.53 16.46 -19.43
C ARG A 414 -2.29 17.66 -18.53
N LYS A 415 -1.51 18.63 -18.98
CA LYS A 415 -1.44 19.95 -18.33
C LYS A 415 -2.77 20.68 -18.49
N VAL A 416 -3.21 21.34 -17.41
CA VAL A 416 -4.47 22.12 -17.42
C VAL A 416 -4.45 23.22 -18.49
N GLN A 417 -3.30 23.87 -18.68
CA GLN A 417 -3.13 24.96 -19.65
C GLN A 417 -2.64 24.49 -21.03
N GLY A 418 -2.49 23.18 -21.24
CA GLY A 418 -1.81 22.62 -22.41
C GLY A 418 -0.31 22.91 -22.40
N GLY A 419 0.31 22.91 -23.59
CA GLY A 419 1.76 23.10 -23.74
C GLY A 419 2.59 21.90 -23.31
N ASP A 420 1.96 20.72 -23.22
CA ASP A 420 2.61 19.43 -22.96
C ASP A 420 3.69 19.15 -24.01
N LYS A 421 4.91 18.86 -23.56
CA LYS A 421 6.00 18.42 -24.42
C LYS A 421 5.99 16.90 -24.53
N MET A 422 5.94 16.23 -23.39
CA MET A 422 5.91 14.77 -23.30
C MET A 422 5.40 14.27 -21.95
N HIS A 423 4.97 13.01 -21.92
CA HIS A 423 4.61 12.29 -20.71
C HIS A 423 5.32 10.93 -20.74
N ASP A 424 6.04 10.59 -19.69
CA ASP A 424 6.78 9.33 -19.56
C ASP A 424 6.08 8.40 -18.57
N TYR A 425 5.54 7.29 -19.07
CA TYR A 425 5.02 6.18 -18.26
C TYR A 425 6.17 5.25 -17.88
N PHE A 426 6.47 5.14 -16.59
CA PHE A 426 7.50 4.25 -16.05
C PHE A 426 6.90 2.93 -15.55
N TYR A 427 7.55 1.83 -15.88
CA TYR A 427 7.29 0.52 -15.31
C TYR A 427 8.59 -0.22 -15.01
N HIS A 428 8.84 -0.43 -13.73
CA HIS A 428 9.94 -1.14 -13.12
C HIS A 428 9.50 -2.56 -12.74
N ASN A 429 10.38 -3.53 -12.91
CA ASN A 429 10.06 -4.93 -12.65
C ASN A 429 11.24 -5.69 -12.04
N LEU A 430 10.93 -6.71 -11.24
CA LEU A 430 11.90 -7.62 -10.64
C LEU A 430 12.45 -8.68 -11.61
N GLY A 431 12.06 -8.71 -12.89
CA GLY A 431 12.70 -9.60 -13.86
C GLY A 431 14.22 -9.42 -13.93
N GLN A 432 14.95 -10.49 -14.22
CA GLN A 432 16.38 -10.48 -14.55
C GLN A 432 16.62 -10.34 -16.06
N THR A 433 15.61 -10.71 -16.87
CA THR A 433 15.61 -10.49 -18.33
C THR A 433 14.36 -9.73 -18.77
N LEU A 434 14.51 -8.88 -19.81
CA LEU A 434 13.45 -8.11 -20.45
C LEU A 434 13.48 -8.32 -21.96
N SER A 435 12.38 -8.78 -22.53
CA SER A 435 12.12 -8.73 -23.98
C SER A 435 11.05 -7.70 -24.30
N LEU A 436 11.19 -7.01 -25.44
CA LEU A 436 10.22 -6.04 -25.94
C LEU A 436 10.05 -6.21 -27.45
N THR A 437 8.83 -6.54 -27.87
CA THR A 437 8.47 -6.81 -29.28
C THR A 437 7.17 -6.11 -29.65
N GLY A 438 6.79 -6.16 -30.93
CA GLY A 438 5.39 -6.02 -31.32
C GLY A 438 4.54 -7.14 -30.71
N THR A 439 3.23 -6.93 -30.60
CA THR A 439 2.30 -7.97 -30.11
C THR A 439 2.25 -9.22 -31.00
N ASP A 440 2.65 -9.09 -32.27
CA ASP A 440 2.84 -10.16 -33.25
C ASP A 440 4.21 -10.86 -33.15
N GLY A 441 5.05 -10.48 -32.19
CA GLY A 441 6.41 -11.00 -32.01
C GLY A 441 7.47 -10.32 -32.88
N THR A 442 7.12 -9.30 -33.67
CA THR A 442 8.09 -8.59 -34.50
C THR A 442 9.13 -7.87 -33.65
N ASP A 443 10.42 -8.01 -34.00
CA ASP A 443 11.48 -7.18 -33.44
C ASP A 443 11.26 -5.71 -33.83
N LEU A 444 11.23 -4.82 -32.83
CA LEU A 444 11.03 -3.39 -33.04
C LEU A 444 12.33 -2.67 -33.42
N GLY A 445 13.50 -3.32 -33.32
CA GLY A 445 14.78 -2.75 -33.75
C GLY A 445 15.27 -1.61 -32.85
N LEU A 446 15.13 -1.75 -31.53
CA LEU A 446 15.54 -0.74 -30.55
C LEU A 446 17.01 -0.35 -30.70
N GLN A 447 17.29 0.96 -30.72
CA GLN A 447 18.63 1.52 -30.84
C GLN A 447 19.09 2.18 -29.54
N PRO A 448 20.38 2.14 -29.20
CA PRO A 448 20.92 2.94 -28.08
C PRO A 448 20.54 4.42 -28.19
N THR A 449 20.25 5.06 -27.06
CA THR A 449 19.86 6.49 -27.01
C THR A 449 20.37 7.21 -25.75
N GLU A 450 20.60 8.52 -25.90
CA GLU A 450 20.96 9.43 -24.80
C GLU A 450 19.75 10.17 -24.19
N GLU A 451 18.55 9.95 -24.73
CA GLU A 451 17.28 10.41 -24.11
C GLU A 451 17.09 9.82 -22.71
N LEU A 452 16.05 10.25 -21.97
CA LEU A 452 15.88 9.92 -20.54
C LEU A 452 17.14 10.29 -19.73
N SER A 453 17.55 11.54 -19.81
CA SER A 453 18.71 12.08 -19.08
C SER A 453 18.43 13.50 -18.60
N PHE A 454 19.16 13.97 -17.57
CA PHE A 454 19.08 15.36 -17.10
C PHE A 454 19.38 16.39 -18.20
N ALA A 455 20.29 16.06 -19.14
CA ALA A 455 20.64 16.92 -20.27
C ALA A 455 19.44 17.29 -21.16
N GLY A 456 18.34 16.54 -21.08
CA GLY A 456 17.05 16.88 -21.69
C GLY A 456 16.25 17.97 -20.95
N ALA A 457 16.85 18.66 -19.97
CA ALA A 457 16.17 19.53 -19.00
C ALA A 457 15.11 18.80 -18.17
N HIS A 458 15.38 17.53 -17.85
CA HIS A 458 14.56 16.71 -16.95
C HIS A 458 15.12 16.75 -15.52
N LEU A 459 14.43 16.13 -14.57
CA LEU A 459 14.92 15.86 -13.22
C LEU A 459 16.24 15.10 -13.24
N TYR A 460 17.07 15.36 -12.24
CA TYR A 460 18.35 14.66 -12.08
C TYR A 460 18.17 13.14 -11.95
N ALA A 461 17.04 12.69 -11.39
CA ALA A 461 16.63 11.28 -11.32
C ALA A 461 16.71 10.53 -12.67
N TYR A 462 16.49 11.19 -13.80
CA TYR A 462 16.65 10.56 -15.11
C TYR A 462 18.08 10.11 -15.40
N SER A 463 19.09 10.77 -14.82
CA SER A 463 20.50 10.40 -14.98
C SER A 463 20.89 9.10 -14.27
N TYR A 464 20.04 8.60 -13.36
CA TYR A 464 20.20 7.28 -12.76
C TYR A 464 19.78 6.15 -13.70
N ILE A 465 19.11 6.47 -14.82
CA ILE A 465 18.65 5.50 -15.80
C ILE A 465 19.70 5.34 -16.91
N TYR A 466 20.15 4.11 -17.13
CA TYR A 466 21.29 3.79 -18.01
C TYR A 466 21.00 2.60 -18.93
N ASN A 467 21.94 2.31 -19.84
CA ASN A 467 21.81 1.26 -20.87
C ASN A 467 20.50 1.35 -21.68
N LYS A 468 20.14 2.58 -22.03
CA LYS A 468 18.87 2.92 -22.64
C LYS A 468 18.86 2.57 -24.12
N LYS A 469 17.80 1.90 -24.56
CA LYS A 469 17.49 1.69 -25.97
C LYS A 469 16.07 2.13 -26.25
N ALA A 470 15.81 2.64 -27.45
CA ALA A 470 14.50 3.17 -27.81
C ALA A 470 14.14 2.93 -29.26
N VAL A 471 12.84 3.02 -29.53
CA VAL A 471 12.26 3.07 -30.88
C VAL A 471 10.96 3.85 -30.86
N GLN A 472 10.73 4.67 -31.89
CA GLN A 472 9.43 5.29 -32.13
C GLN A 472 8.56 4.31 -32.92
N THR A 473 7.39 3.97 -32.39
CA THR A 473 6.48 3.01 -33.01
C THR A 473 5.04 3.34 -32.68
N ALA A 474 4.15 3.20 -33.67
CA ALA A 474 2.71 3.26 -33.47
C ALA A 474 2.09 1.86 -33.24
N LYS A 475 2.90 0.79 -33.32
CA LYS A 475 2.45 -0.57 -33.07
C LYS A 475 2.17 -0.77 -31.58
N ASP A 476 1.19 -1.61 -31.29
CA ASP A 476 1.03 -2.20 -29.96
C ASP A 476 2.29 -3.02 -29.63
N VAL A 477 2.70 -2.97 -28.35
CA VAL A 477 3.92 -3.63 -27.90
C VAL A 477 3.62 -4.67 -26.83
N LYS A 478 4.47 -5.68 -26.77
CA LYS A 478 4.51 -6.68 -25.70
C LYS A 478 5.87 -6.66 -25.03
N ALA A 479 5.90 -6.55 -23.70
CA ALA A 479 7.10 -6.77 -22.90
C ALA A 479 6.95 -8.00 -22.00
N SER A 480 8.04 -8.74 -21.79
CA SER A 480 8.08 -9.83 -20.80
C SER A 480 9.29 -9.65 -19.91
N PHE A 481 9.05 -9.63 -18.60
CA PHE A 481 10.06 -9.59 -17.57
C PHE A 481 10.11 -10.94 -16.88
N THR A 482 11.25 -11.62 -16.86
CA THR A 482 11.37 -12.99 -16.32
C THR A 482 12.35 -13.04 -15.16
N ILE A 483 11.91 -13.66 -14.06
CA ILE A 483 12.74 -14.05 -12.91
C ILE A 483 13.15 -15.51 -13.10
N ASP A 484 14.45 -15.76 -13.01
CA ASP A 484 15.00 -17.11 -13.12
C ASP A 484 14.85 -17.82 -11.76
N MET A 485 14.05 -18.89 -11.74
CA MET A 485 13.74 -19.62 -10.51
C MET A 485 14.63 -20.84 -10.37
N LYS A 486 15.13 -21.09 -9.15
CA LYS A 486 16.06 -22.21 -8.89
C LYS A 486 15.45 -23.60 -9.14
N ASP A 487 14.13 -23.71 -9.06
CA ASP A 487 13.36 -24.93 -9.34
C ASP A 487 12.98 -25.08 -10.82
N GLY A 488 13.35 -24.13 -11.68
CA GLY A 488 13.03 -24.10 -13.11
C GLY A 488 11.61 -23.62 -13.43
N ASP A 489 10.83 -23.19 -12.43
CA ASP A 489 9.50 -22.61 -12.64
C ASP A 489 9.57 -21.09 -12.82
N ASP A 490 10.36 -20.64 -13.81
CA ASP A 490 10.61 -19.22 -14.07
C ASP A 490 9.31 -18.42 -14.12
N ILE A 491 9.31 -17.27 -13.46
CA ILE A 491 8.12 -16.43 -13.31
C ILE A 491 8.26 -15.24 -14.25
N SER A 492 7.21 -14.97 -15.02
CA SER A 492 7.17 -13.82 -15.92
C SER A 492 6.03 -12.87 -15.59
N MET A 493 6.27 -11.58 -15.69
CA MET A 493 5.23 -10.58 -15.88
C MET A 493 5.17 -10.20 -17.36
N ASN A 494 4.03 -10.47 -18.01
CA ASN A 494 3.76 -10.05 -19.37
C ASN A 494 3.00 -8.71 -19.36
N LEU A 495 3.43 -7.77 -20.18
CA LEU A 495 2.78 -6.47 -20.42
C LEU A 495 2.37 -6.41 -21.89
N TRP A 496 1.13 -6.04 -22.17
CA TRP A 496 0.69 -5.55 -23.49
C TRP A 496 0.33 -4.09 -23.36
N MET A 497 0.87 -3.22 -24.20
CA MET A 497 0.55 -1.80 -24.19
C MET A 497 0.10 -1.31 -25.56
N LYS A 498 -0.97 -0.52 -25.55
CA LYS A 498 -1.51 0.14 -26.76
C LYS A 498 -0.45 1.04 -27.39
N GLY A 499 -0.24 0.88 -28.69
CA GLY A 499 0.55 1.76 -29.53
C GLY A 499 -0.20 3.07 -29.83
N GLU A 500 0.54 4.15 -30.03
CA GLU A 500 -0.03 5.43 -30.44
C GLU A 500 0.88 6.13 -31.41
N LYS A 501 0.31 7.04 -32.21
CA LYS A 501 1.12 7.87 -33.11
C LYS A 501 2.16 8.66 -32.30
N ASP A 502 3.39 8.66 -32.82
CA ASP A 502 4.55 9.36 -32.25
C ASP A 502 4.92 8.91 -30.82
N ARG A 503 4.47 7.72 -30.39
CA ARG A 503 4.89 7.09 -29.14
C ARG A 503 6.29 6.49 -29.31
N LYS A 504 7.14 6.69 -28.30
CA LYS A 504 8.46 6.08 -28.22
C LYS A 504 8.50 5.13 -27.02
N VAL A 505 9.01 3.93 -27.23
CA VAL A 505 9.17 2.92 -26.17
C VAL A 505 10.64 2.71 -25.87
N PHE A 506 10.96 2.45 -24.61
CA PHE A 506 12.31 2.28 -24.13
C PHE A 506 12.46 1.01 -23.30
N THR A 507 13.63 0.41 -23.41
CA THR A 507 14.17 -0.51 -22.39
C THR A 507 15.37 0.16 -21.75
N ALA A 508 15.46 0.10 -20.43
CA ALA A 508 16.57 0.67 -19.67
C ALA A 508 16.84 -0.13 -18.40
N LEU A 509 17.96 0.21 -17.75
CA LEU A 509 18.30 -0.24 -16.41
C LEU A 509 18.20 0.95 -15.45
N SER A 510 17.73 0.65 -14.25
CA SER A 510 17.66 1.56 -13.12
C SER A 510 18.45 1.00 -11.93
N PRO A 511 18.77 1.82 -10.90
CA PRO A 511 19.27 1.32 -9.63
C PRO A 511 18.44 0.15 -9.11
N MET A 512 19.10 -0.76 -8.39
CA MET A 512 18.46 -1.94 -7.82
C MET A 512 17.32 -1.55 -6.87
N THR A 513 16.35 -2.45 -6.69
CA THR A 513 15.16 -2.19 -5.88
C THR A 513 15.49 -2.29 -4.37
N GLU A 514 15.97 -1.20 -3.77
CA GLU A 514 16.42 -1.20 -2.37
C GLU A 514 15.35 -1.63 -1.37
N GLY A 515 14.07 -1.33 -1.61
CA GLY A 515 12.97 -1.77 -0.74
C GLY A 515 13.01 -3.28 -0.44
N TYR A 516 13.39 -4.09 -1.42
CA TYR A 516 13.48 -5.56 -1.29
C TYR A 516 14.87 -6.08 -0.90
N SER A 517 15.86 -5.20 -0.69
CA SER A 517 17.25 -5.59 -0.41
C SER A 517 17.43 -6.37 0.90
N ARG A 518 16.47 -6.27 1.81
CA ARG A 518 16.43 -6.94 3.13
C ARG A 518 15.34 -8.00 3.22
N THR A 519 14.58 -8.21 2.14
CA THR A 519 13.49 -9.17 2.12
C THR A 519 14.03 -10.60 2.19
N PRO A 520 13.57 -11.43 3.15
CA PRO A 520 13.94 -12.83 3.19
C PRO A 520 13.29 -13.61 2.05
N GLY A 521 14.00 -14.60 1.50
CA GLY A 521 13.42 -15.53 0.53
C GLY A 521 13.24 -14.98 -0.89
N MET A 522 13.95 -13.89 -1.24
CA MET A 522 14.00 -13.43 -2.63
C MET A 522 14.63 -14.51 -3.55
N PRO A 523 14.14 -14.63 -4.80
CA PRO A 523 14.55 -15.70 -5.70
C PRO A 523 16.01 -15.56 -6.17
N TYR A 524 16.54 -14.33 -6.17
CA TYR A 524 17.92 -13.98 -6.49
C TYR A 524 18.41 -12.84 -5.57
N ASN A 525 19.71 -12.50 -5.65
CA ASN A 525 20.28 -11.40 -4.88
C ASN A 525 19.91 -10.04 -5.51
N ILE A 526 18.89 -9.39 -4.95
CA ILE A 526 18.39 -8.10 -5.41
C ILE A 526 19.48 -7.03 -5.49
N LYS A 527 20.44 -7.04 -4.55
CA LYS A 527 21.49 -6.01 -4.47
C LYS A 527 22.47 -6.04 -5.64
N GLU A 528 22.57 -7.17 -6.34
CA GLU A 528 23.49 -7.37 -7.46
C GLU A 528 22.80 -7.19 -8.82
N GLN A 529 21.48 -6.99 -8.84
CA GLN A 529 20.69 -6.93 -10.05
C GLN A 529 20.09 -5.53 -10.22
N PRO A 530 20.37 -4.81 -11.31
CA PRO A 530 19.67 -3.56 -11.61
C PRO A 530 18.20 -3.82 -11.90
N THR A 531 17.35 -2.84 -11.60
CA THR A 531 15.92 -2.94 -11.86
C THR A 531 15.67 -2.76 -13.35
N LEU A 532 14.92 -3.67 -13.97
CA LEU A 532 14.58 -3.55 -15.38
C LEU A 532 13.45 -2.54 -15.55
N THR A 533 13.64 -1.59 -16.46
CA THR A 533 12.69 -0.49 -16.67
C THR A 533 12.20 -0.45 -18.11
N PHE A 534 10.88 -0.50 -18.26
CA PHE A 534 10.18 -0.12 -19.48
C PHE A 534 9.67 1.31 -19.34
N VAL A 535 9.85 2.11 -20.39
CA VAL A 535 9.26 3.46 -20.45
C VAL A 535 8.46 3.60 -21.75
N ALA A 536 7.25 4.13 -21.65
CA ALA A 536 6.50 4.61 -22.82
C ALA A 536 6.39 6.13 -22.75
N ARG A 537 7.01 6.81 -23.72
CA ARG A 537 6.92 8.26 -23.89
C ARG A 537 5.84 8.59 -24.90
N GLN A 538 4.87 9.39 -24.47
CA GLN A 538 3.93 10.06 -25.37
C GLN A 538 4.45 11.47 -25.65
N SER A 539 4.60 11.83 -26.93
CA SER A 539 4.78 13.23 -27.31
C SER A 539 3.45 13.98 -27.20
N GLY A 540 3.49 15.18 -26.61
CA GLY A 540 2.31 15.92 -26.18
C GLY A 540 1.62 15.28 -24.97
N GLU A 541 0.37 15.65 -24.73
CA GLU A 541 -0.45 15.08 -23.67
C GLU A 541 -0.76 13.59 -23.88
N ALA A 542 -1.03 12.89 -22.79
CA ALA A 542 -1.44 11.49 -22.74
C ALA A 542 -2.87 11.34 -22.19
N TRP A 543 -3.77 12.28 -22.46
CA TRP A 543 -5.18 12.21 -22.09
C TRP A 543 -6.02 11.68 -23.25
N SER A 544 -5.91 12.28 -24.44
CA SER A 544 -6.59 11.82 -25.66
C SER A 544 -5.97 10.55 -26.25
N ARG A 545 -4.69 10.32 -25.99
CA ARG A 545 -3.90 9.13 -26.34
C ARG A 545 -3.32 8.49 -25.07
N PRO A 546 -4.15 7.90 -24.21
CA PRO A 546 -3.72 7.42 -22.91
C PRO A 546 -2.73 6.27 -22.98
N PHE A 547 -2.05 6.02 -21.87
CA PHE A 547 -1.36 4.76 -21.66
C PHE A 547 -2.40 3.71 -21.27
N VAL A 548 -2.43 2.61 -22.01
CA VAL A 548 -3.38 1.50 -21.79
C VAL A 548 -2.55 0.23 -21.77
N ALA A 549 -2.51 -0.42 -20.62
CA ALA A 549 -1.69 -1.59 -20.36
C ALA A 549 -2.51 -2.75 -19.78
N ILE A 550 -2.21 -3.96 -20.23
CA ILE A 550 -2.69 -5.22 -19.68
C ILE A 550 -1.51 -5.99 -19.12
N TYR A 551 -1.62 -6.47 -17.89
CA TYR A 551 -0.57 -7.24 -17.23
C TYR A 551 -1.04 -8.64 -16.86
N GLU A 552 -0.26 -9.66 -17.21
CA GLU A 552 -0.53 -11.05 -16.82
C GLU A 552 0.73 -11.69 -16.23
N PRO A 553 0.72 -12.03 -14.92
CA PRO A 553 1.77 -12.84 -14.34
C PRO A 553 1.56 -14.32 -14.68
N SER A 554 2.64 -15.00 -15.06
CA SER A 554 2.66 -16.42 -15.45
C SER A 554 3.91 -17.12 -14.91
N SER A 555 3.93 -18.46 -14.93
CA SER A 555 5.16 -19.23 -14.74
C SER A 555 5.29 -20.32 -15.80
N VAL A 556 6.42 -21.03 -15.82
CA VAL A 556 6.63 -22.19 -16.70
C VAL A 556 5.58 -23.28 -16.45
N ASN A 557 5.30 -23.59 -15.18
CA ASN A 557 4.31 -24.61 -14.79
C ASN A 557 2.86 -24.11 -14.90
N GLU A 558 2.63 -22.82 -14.72
CA GLU A 558 1.31 -22.18 -14.83
C GLU A 558 1.34 -21.08 -15.91
N PRO A 559 1.37 -21.46 -17.20
CA PRO A 559 1.55 -20.51 -18.29
C PRO A 559 0.36 -19.56 -18.43
N GLY A 560 0.66 -18.34 -18.91
CA GLY A 560 -0.33 -17.30 -19.16
C GLY A 560 -1.48 -17.80 -20.04
N GLN A 561 -2.69 -17.34 -19.71
CA GLN A 561 -3.90 -17.67 -20.43
C GLN A 561 -4.21 -16.68 -21.53
N ILE A 562 -3.67 -15.45 -21.50
CA ILE A 562 -3.85 -14.49 -22.58
C ILE A 562 -3.18 -15.01 -23.84
N GLU A 563 -3.98 -15.19 -24.89
CA GLU A 563 -3.54 -15.50 -26.24
C GLU A 563 -3.24 -14.21 -27.00
N SER A 564 -4.15 -13.23 -26.94
CA SER A 564 -3.97 -11.94 -27.59
C SER A 564 -4.64 -10.80 -26.81
N VAL A 565 -4.09 -9.60 -26.99
CA VAL A 565 -4.68 -8.33 -26.54
C VAL A 565 -4.75 -7.42 -27.75
N THR A 566 -5.90 -6.83 -28.00
CA THR A 566 -6.11 -5.84 -29.06
C THR A 566 -6.78 -4.59 -28.50
N PHE A 567 -6.55 -3.45 -29.17
CA PHE A 567 -7.09 -2.15 -28.78
C PHE A 567 -7.94 -1.55 -29.90
N PRO A 568 -9.19 -2.04 -30.11
CA PRO A 568 -10.06 -1.55 -31.17
C PRO A 568 -10.35 -0.05 -31.07
N GLU A 569 -10.75 0.54 -32.19
CA GLU A 569 -11.31 1.90 -32.18
C GLU A 569 -12.67 1.91 -31.44
N VAL A 570 -12.93 3.02 -30.74
CA VAL A 570 -14.20 3.23 -30.05
C VAL A 570 -15.15 4.04 -30.92
N GLU A 571 -16.36 3.53 -31.11
CA GLU A 571 -17.45 4.27 -31.72
C GLU A 571 -18.05 5.24 -30.70
N CYS A 572 -17.77 6.53 -30.84
CA CYS A 572 -18.41 7.57 -30.03
C CYS A 572 -18.68 8.83 -30.86
N LYS A 573 -19.84 9.45 -30.68
CA LYS A 573 -20.19 10.72 -31.34
C LYS A 573 -19.62 11.93 -30.62
N ASP A 574 -19.38 11.79 -29.33
CA ASP A 574 -18.90 12.85 -28.47
C ASP A 574 -17.37 12.88 -28.46
N LYS A 575 -16.77 14.07 -28.37
CA LYS A 575 -15.31 14.21 -28.27
C LYS A 575 -14.87 13.89 -26.84
N GLY A 576 -13.91 12.99 -26.68
CA GLY A 576 -13.36 12.63 -25.37
C GLY A 576 -12.23 11.62 -25.49
N SER A 577 -11.77 11.12 -24.35
CA SER A 577 -10.78 10.05 -24.26
C SER A 577 -11.49 8.71 -24.07
N HIS A 578 -11.52 7.93 -25.15
CA HIS A 578 -12.25 6.67 -25.23
C HIS A 578 -11.30 5.52 -25.55
N VAL A 579 -11.36 4.46 -24.76
CA VAL A 579 -10.48 3.29 -24.87
C VAL A 579 -11.33 2.03 -24.96
N ALA A 580 -10.97 1.17 -25.91
CA ALA A 580 -11.46 -0.19 -26.02
C ALA A 580 -10.29 -1.17 -25.84
N VAL A 581 -10.53 -2.28 -25.14
CA VAL A 581 -9.59 -3.40 -25.03
C VAL A 581 -10.35 -4.70 -25.23
N CYS A 582 -9.81 -5.60 -26.04
CA CYS A 582 -10.25 -6.98 -26.14
C CYS A 582 -9.11 -7.90 -25.70
N VAL A 583 -9.37 -8.73 -24.69
CA VAL A 583 -8.45 -9.75 -24.20
C VAL A 583 -9.02 -11.12 -24.57
N GLU A 584 -8.31 -11.87 -25.40
CA GLU A 584 -8.67 -13.24 -25.78
C GLU A 584 -7.78 -14.23 -25.03
N GLN A 585 -8.42 -15.21 -24.39
CA GLN A 585 -7.76 -16.25 -23.63
C GLN A 585 -7.78 -17.58 -24.38
N ARG A 586 -6.73 -18.38 -24.18
CA ARG A 586 -6.55 -19.72 -24.77
C ARG A 586 -7.70 -20.69 -24.50
N ASN A 587 -8.45 -20.46 -23.43
CA ASN A 587 -9.60 -21.28 -23.05
C ASN A 587 -10.91 -20.85 -23.77
N GLY A 588 -10.83 -19.93 -24.73
CA GLY A 588 -11.97 -19.41 -25.50
C GLY A 588 -12.78 -18.33 -24.77
N ARG A 589 -12.31 -17.82 -23.63
CA ARG A 589 -12.88 -16.62 -22.99
C ARG A 589 -12.38 -15.37 -23.71
N LYS A 590 -13.29 -14.43 -23.98
CA LYS A 590 -13.03 -13.10 -24.50
C LYS A 590 -13.60 -12.05 -23.57
N ASP A 591 -12.76 -11.15 -23.11
CA ASP A 591 -13.15 -10.02 -22.27
C ASP A 591 -13.09 -8.74 -23.11
N CYS A 592 -14.24 -8.09 -23.26
CA CYS A 592 -14.41 -6.81 -23.95
C CYS A 592 -14.52 -5.68 -22.92
N ILE A 593 -13.67 -4.67 -23.02
CA ILE A 593 -13.57 -3.57 -22.06
C ILE A 593 -13.74 -2.24 -22.78
N LEU A 594 -14.54 -1.35 -22.21
CA LEU A 594 -14.68 0.04 -22.62
C LEU A 594 -14.35 0.95 -21.44
N SER A 595 -13.61 2.03 -21.69
CA SER A 595 -13.39 3.10 -20.72
C SER A 595 -13.54 4.48 -21.36
N SER A 596 -14.12 5.41 -20.62
CA SER A 596 -14.25 6.81 -21.03
C SER A 596 -13.85 7.74 -19.89
N ASP A 597 -13.26 8.87 -20.22
CA ASP A 597 -13.09 10.00 -19.30
C ASP A 597 -14.41 10.74 -18.96
N ASN A 598 -15.51 10.41 -19.65
CA ASN A 598 -16.83 10.96 -19.38
C ASN A 598 -17.90 9.86 -19.40
N ALA A 599 -18.44 9.54 -18.23
CA ALA A 599 -19.44 8.48 -18.05
C ALA A 599 -20.78 8.72 -18.77
N SER A 600 -21.03 9.93 -19.30
CA SER A 600 -22.26 10.24 -20.04
C SER A 600 -22.17 9.93 -21.53
N HIS A 601 -20.95 9.83 -22.08
CA HIS A 601 -20.70 9.56 -23.49
C HIS A 601 -21.09 8.12 -23.82
N LEU A 602 -21.80 7.93 -24.94
CA LEU A 602 -22.15 6.59 -25.42
C LEU A 602 -21.00 6.04 -26.27
N CYS A 603 -20.22 5.16 -25.68
CA CYS A 603 -19.12 4.47 -26.33
C CYS A 603 -19.57 3.09 -26.84
N GLY A 604 -19.14 2.71 -28.03
CA GLY A 604 -19.41 1.42 -28.65
C GLY A 604 -18.14 0.69 -29.08
N MET A 605 -18.17 -0.64 -28.99
CA MET A 605 -17.18 -1.54 -29.59
C MET A 605 -17.92 -2.81 -30.05
N GLY A 606 -18.08 -2.95 -31.37
CA GLY A 606 -18.93 -4.00 -31.94
C GLY A 606 -20.34 -3.93 -31.38
N ASP A 607 -20.83 -5.04 -30.82
CA ASP A 607 -22.17 -5.11 -30.23
C ASP A 607 -22.27 -4.59 -28.78
N MET A 608 -21.14 -4.27 -28.14
CA MET A 608 -21.11 -3.72 -26.79
C MET A 608 -21.22 -2.21 -26.82
N LYS A 609 -22.11 -1.64 -25.99
CA LYS A 609 -22.29 -0.20 -25.80
C LYS A 609 -22.31 0.14 -24.32
N ALA A 610 -21.66 1.23 -23.94
CA ALA A 610 -21.60 1.67 -22.55
C ALA A 610 -21.68 3.19 -22.42
N LYS A 611 -22.34 3.65 -21.35
CA LYS A 611 -22.22 5.00 -20.78
C LYS A 611 -21.65 4.86 -19.38
N ALA A 612 -20.33 4.84 -19.28
CA ALA A 612 -19.60 4.47 -18.07
C ALA A 612 -18.16 4.97 -18.11
N VAL A 613 -17.55 5.14 -16.93
CA VAL A 613 -16.09 5.31 -16.84
C VAL A 613 -15.37 4.02 -17.23
N TYR A 614 -15.94 2.88 -16.85
CA TYR A 614 -15.41 1.56 -17.11
C TYR A 614 -16.55 0.57 -17.32
N ALA A 615 -16.43 -0.30 -18.31
CA ALA A 615 -17.37 -1.39 -18.53
C ALA A 615 -16.63 -2.63 -19.02
N LEU A 616 -17.02 -3.80 -18.52
CA LEU A 616 -16.47 -5.09 -18.93
C LEU A 616 -17.60 -6.05 -19.31
N CYS A 617 -17.40 -6.80 -20.38
CA CYS A 617 -18.21 -7.96 -20.75
C CYS A 617 -17.29 -9.15 -21.02
N GLY A 618 -17.26 -10.10 -20.09
CA GLY A 618 -16.61 -11.39 -20.25
C GLY A 618 -17.56 -12.41 -20.90
N ASN A 619 -17.07 -13.06 -21.94
CA ASN A 619 -17.82 -14.06 -22.71
C ASN A 619 -16.98 -15.32 -22.89
N LYS A 620 -17.56 -16.49 -22.60
CA LYS A 620 -16.94 -17.80 -22.85
C LYS A 620 -17.83 -18.64 -23.74
N ALA A 621 -17.30 -19.10 -24.88
CA ALA A 621 -18.02 -19.92 -25.85
C ALA A 621 -19.38 -19.31 -26.28
N GLY A 622 -19.42 -18.00 -26.51
CA GLY A 622 -20.63 -17.29 -26.93
C GLY A 622 -21.66 -17.08 -25.81
N LYS A 623 -21.29 -17.31 -24.54
CA LYS A 623 -22.13 -17.03 -23.37
C LYS A 623 -21.46 -15.97 -22.50
N GLU A 624 -22.20 -14.89 -22.23
CA GLU A 624 -21.75 -13.87 -21.28
C GLU A 624 -21.71 -14.48 -19.87
N THR A 625 -20.57 -14.33 -19.20
CA THR A 625 -20.31 -14.90 -17.88
C THR A 625 -20.21 -13.83 -16.80
N THR A 626 -19.66 -12.67 -17.14
CA THR A 626 -19.42 -11.57 -16.20
C THR A 626 -19.63 -10.24 -16.91
N LEU A 627 -20.49 -9.39 -16.38
CA LEU A 627 -20.67 -8.02 -16.84
C LEU A 627 -20.42 -7.08 -15.68
N PHE A 628 -19.69 -6.00 -15.95
CA PHE A 628 -19.43 -4.98 -14.96
C PHE A 628 -19.67 -3.60 -15.57
N LEU A 629 -20.49 -2.80 -14.90
CA LEU A 629 -20.72 -1.39 -15.16
C LEU A 629 -20.06 -0.59 -14.04
N GLY A 630 -18.96 0.10 -14.33
CA GLY A 630 -18.22 0.93 -13.38
C GLY A 630 -18.51 2.42 -13.56
N ASN A 631 -19.06 3.04 -12.52
CA ASN A 631 -19.47 4.46 -12.48
C ASN A 631 -20.24 4.88 -13.74
N GLY A 632 -21.34 4.19 -14.04
CA GLY A 632 -22.07 4.38 -15.29
C GLY A 632 -23.57 4.20 -15.17
N THR A 633 -24.27 4.45 -16.27
CA THR A 633 -25.74 4.40 -16.37
C THR A 633 -26.24 3.37 -17.37
N LEU A 634 -25.37 2.88 -18.26
CA LEU A 634 -25.73 1.90 -19.28
C LEU A 634 -24.55 0.98 -19.57
N LEU A 635 -24.80 -0.33 -19.55
CA LEU A 635 -24.01 -1.35 -20.24
C LEU A 635 -24.98 -2.22 -21.04
N GLN A 636 -24.80 -2.29 -22.35
CA GLN A 636 -25.64 -3.04 -23.26
C GLN A 636 -24.78 -3.97 -24.13
N THR A 637 -25.21 -5.21 -24.24
CA THR A 637 -24.67 -6.27 -25.10
C THR A 637 -25.85 -6.92 -25.86
N PRO A 638 -25.61 -7.88 -26.77
CA PRO A 638 -26.69 -8.61 -27.44
C PRO A 638 -27.65 -9.33 -26.50
N ARG A 639 -27.19 -9.78 -25.31
CA ARG A 639 -28.00 -10.60 -24.40
C ARG A 639 -28.40 -9.88 -23.12
N VAL A 640 -27.60 -8.94 -22.66
CA VAL A 640 -27.78 -8.28 -21.38
C VAL A 640 -27.82 -6.76 -21.56
N THR A 641 -28.69 -6.11 -20.78
CA THR A 641 -28.70 -4.66 -20.65
C THR A 641 -28.84 -4.28 -19.19
N ILE A 642 -27.86 -3.56 -18.65
CA ILE A 642 -27.88 -2.96 -17.33
C ILE A 642 -28.16 -1.47 -17.52
N LYS A 643 -29.19 -0.95 -16.85
CA LYS A 643 -29.56 0.47 -16.85
C LYS A 643 -29.74 0.98 -15.44
N SER A 644 -29.19 2.16 -15.16
CA SER A 644 -29.38 2.89 -13.90
C SER A 644 -29.73 4.34 -14.20
N GLU A 645 -30.58 4.95 -13.37
CA GLU A 645 -30.94 6.37 -13.49
C GLU A 645 -29.80 7.31 -13.08
N LYS A 646 -28.92 6.83 -12.18
CA LYS A 646 -27.75 7.55 -11.67
C LYS A 646 -26.49 6.71 -11.89
N PRO A 647 -25.30 7.32 -11.97
CA PRO A 647 -24.05 6.56 -12.03
C PRO A 647 -23.97 5.53 -10.91
N ALA A 648 -23.71 4.28 -11.27
CA ALA A 648 -23.65 3.14 -10.37
C ALA A 648 -22.50 2.22 -10.73
N ASN A 649 -22.05 1.45 -9.74
CA ASN A 649 -21.25 0.25 -9.94
C ASN A 649 -22.20 -0.95 -9.90
N VAL A 650 -22.21 -1.77 -10.95
CA VAL A 650 -23.04 -2.98 -11.04
C VAL A 650 -22.20 -4.14 -11.54
N LEU A 651 -22.06 -5.18 -10.71
CA LEU A 651 -21.56 -6.49 -11.11
C LEU A 651 -22.75 -7.39 -11.40
N LEU A 652 -22.70 -8.12 -12.51
CA LEU A 652 -23.61 -9.19 -12.86
C LEU A 652 -22.80 -10.41 -13.29
N GLU A 653 -22.95 -11.53 -12.60
CA GLU A 653 -22.18 -12.75 -12.83
C GLU A 653 -23.12 -13.94 -13.01
N HIS A 654 -22.79 -14.83 -13.94
CA HIS A 654 -23.49 -16.10 -14.12
C HIS A 654 -22.76 -17.22 -13.37
N GLN A 655 -23.39 -17.75 -12.32
CA GLN A 655 -22.92 -18.90 -11.56
C GLN A 655 -23.65 -20.19 -11.98
N LEU A 656 -23.42 -21.31 -11.31
CA LEU A 656 -23.95 -22.63 -11.72
C LEU A 656 -25.49 -22.71 -11.69
N ASP A 657 -26.11 -22.00 -10.76
CA ASP A 657 -27.53 -22.02 -10.42
C ASP A 657 -28.30 -20.77 -10.90
N GLY A 658 -27.61 -19.78 -11.48
CA GLY A 658 -28.23 -18.64 -12.14
C GLY A 658 -27.40 -17.38 -12.13
N TRP A 659 -28.08 -16.24 -12.31
CA TRP A 659 -27.45 -14.93 -12.32
C TRP A 659 -27.42 -14.34 -10.92
N TYR A 660 -26.31 -13.71 -10.59
CA TYR A 660 -26.08 -13.01 -9.34
C TYR A 660 -25.64 -11.59 -9.63
N TYR A 661 -26.00 -10.64 -8.77
CA TYR A 661 -25.66 -9.24 -8.96
C TYR A 661 -25.28 -8.55 -7.66
N GLU A 662 -24.47 -7.50 -7.79
CA GLU A 662 -24.29 -6.49 -6.77
C GLU A 662 -24.39 -5.12 -7.41
N ALA A 663 -25.12 -4.21 -6.78
CA ALA A 663 -25.34 -2.88 -7.30
C ALA A 663 -25.22 -1.81 -6.22
N SER A 664 -24.47 -0.74 -6.50
CA SER A 664 -24.35 0.42 -5.60
C SER A 664 -25.56 1.36 -5.63
N ALA A 665 -26.49 1.16 -6.57
CA ALA A 665 -27.74 1.90 -6.71
C ALA A 665 -28.79 1.02 -7.39
N ASP A 666 -30.07 1.35 -7.20
CA ASP A 666 -31.18 0.69 -7.89
C ASP A 666 -30.98 0.73 -9.41
N CYS A 667 -31.14 -0.41 -10.06
CA CYS A 667 -30.94 -0.56 -11.48
C CYS A 667 -31.94 -1.54 -12.10
N THR A 668 -31.94 -1.60 -13.42
CA THR A 668 -32.74 -2.53 -14.21
C THR A 668 -31.81 -3.40 -15.01
N ILE A 669 -31.93 -4.71 -14.84
CA ILE A 669 -31.15 -5.71 -15.56
C ILE A 669 -32.10 -6.45 -16.50
N THR A 670 -31.82 -6.43 -17.80
CA THR A 670 -32.59 -7.15 -18.80
C THR A 670 -31.73 -8.25 -19.40
N ILE A 671 -32.18 -9.51 -19.31
CA ILE A 671 -31.47 -10.68 -19.81
C ILE A 671 -32.38 -11.40 -20.80
N LYS A 672 -31.96 -11.48 -22.08
CA LYS A 672 -32.73 -12.11 -23.17
C LYS A 672 -34.19 -11.63 -23.24
N GLY A 673 -34.42 -10.34 -23.03
CA GLY A 673 -35.75 -9.70 -23.09
C GLY A 673 -36.57 -9.76 -21.80
N GLN A 674 -36.14 -10.51 -20.78
CA GLN A 674 -36.76 -10.48 -19.46
C GLN A 674 -36.10 -9.42 -18.58
N THR A 675 -36.91 -8.53 -18.01
CA THR A 675 -36.45 -7.38 -17.21
C THR A 675 -36.67 -7.62 -15.72
N TYR A 676 -35.63 -7.34 -14.93
CA TYR A 676 -35.58 -7.47 -13.47
C TYR A 676 -35.30 -6.09 -12.87
N LYS A 677 -36.02 -5.75 -11.79
CA LYS A 677 -35.71 -4.57 -10.97
C LYS A 677 -34.76 -4.99 -9.87
N ALA A 678 -33.51 -4.58 -9.99
CA ALA A 678 -32.44 -4.86 -9.03
C ALA A 678 -32.33 -3.68 -8.05
N LYS A 679 -32.32 -3.98 -6.75
CA LYS A 679 -32.14 -2.96 -5.70
C LYS A 679 -30.66 -2.78 -5.40
N ALA A 680 -30.28 -1.67 -4.77
CA ALA A 680 -28.94 -1.55 -4.23
C ALA A 680 -28.70 -2.64 -3.16
N THR A 681 -27.56 -3.32 -3.24
CA THR A 681 -27.19 -4.41 -2.31
C THR A 681 -25.82 -4.14 -1.70
N LYS A 682 -25.49 -4.86 -0.61
CA LYS A 682 -24.15 -4.90 -0.03
C LYS A 682 -23.68 -6.35 -0.07
N GLY A 683 -22.94 -6.69 -1.12
CA GLY A 683 -22.63 -8.07 -1.47
C GLY A 683 -23.51 -8.63 -2.58
N LEU A 684 -23.11 -9.82 -3.03
CA LEU A 684 -23.67 -10.50 -4.19
C LEU A 684 -24.99 -11.21 -3.84
N GLU A 685 -26.05 -10.91 -4.58
CA GLU A 685 -27.39 -11.48 -4.40
C GLU A 685 -27.88 -12.23 -5.63
N TYR A 686 -28.68 -13.28 -5.43
CA TYR A 686 -29.32 -14.01 -6.52
C TYR A 686 -30.34 -13.14 -7.25
N LEU A 687 -30.24 -13.06 -8.57
CA LEU A 687 -31.20 -12.37 -9.44
C LEU A 687 -32.41 -13.29 -9.68
N GLY A 688 -33.22 -13.47 -8.63
CA GLY A 688 -34.49 -14.19 -8.67
C GLY A 688 -35.62 -13.39 -9.34
N ARG A 689 -36.73 -14.06 -9.66
CA ARG A 689 -37.90 -13.46 -10.33
C ARG A 689 -38.52 -12.29 -9.59
#